data_AF-A0A7G9FN11-F1
#
_entry.id   AF-A0A7G9FN11-F1
#
_cell.length_a   1.000
_cell.length_b   1.000
_cell.length_c   1.000
_cell.angle_alpha   90.00
_cell.angle_beta   90.00
_cell.angle_gamma   90.00
#
_symmetry.space_group_name_H-M   'P 1'
#
loop_
_entity.id
_entity.type
_entity.pdbx_description
1 polymer ?
#
loop_
_entity_poly.entity_id
_entity_poly.type
_entity_poly.pdbx_seq_one_letter_code
_entity_poly.pdbx_strand_id
1 'polypeptide(L)'
;MRFYTKKIFFLLTVISVCMLMCLNVHAKSEDFTGKGTGKEPYLIQNCEDLYHLRDLVNEGETFQGIYFRQTCDIDLKSEKWEPIGNTSGGKSFWGIYDGNGYGISKLYIAEQEHAGLFGSLGGKVVNLKIISGHIEGRVAGAIAGQAVGENAVIANCINYANICGNSAAGIAGEFYQGTIANCINKGTISGDTSYGIVAIDNDVKVYSSYSVNYELAPKGIVAAKSAVVTTQYLSTEKFAVKNSITAAIAKWLFLGTDDVELLEWENNGNLTYKRTGVITFLTYMINFMLLPLLLCCVFLMLVHKYRKDRKNIYQNNKYFINAIFIISIIVSYFCDVFIFAKGTTVLHFGNILFVILVNLCSILFGKIIFQNKSSSKIKIPFSLLLVIGVVIVVELLQFNNVPRYDANIYYGSLVRATKLFNLDFLSFLGAFNCWKWAQGLALFAAPLEAVLPGRIIGVYIANLVITVITLCILHWLIKKIYLDITNLQASMISLLFAFSPYIVGLFSYIDMDWNVTFFAVWFLAAVIKGNDLLISFTGFLMSFTKITGFAFYVFFLFAYMIIDVYINKNKKSFFKQFMNWWSWKKVFLWLFPVLCFMVLFKYGDYFTSQSFYGTFVSTSMINLLDKNQIMNTFLQTFVFGFRWLLVLLIIVGIVWTNKRKSDSSNNMIIVYSLYLSSLLVLLLLMLYNSDANCPRYTTLFSLIFALLIPLFIESFTSRKLKNLSIICLDILMIFQTFWTTDPSIILYADSINTGQKEIYKLAYKSDKREGMNIVSGVDGKYPILGDLYAYNLEYSFYDDLLDCAFKKMDFSKTKNVFILDIIDYEINISGRNYGGANCYKIYWDDKNKKRIFNSKDTEMLKVKTLYSDFILSRGDKYLDADNRFYFIVPARASNREVIDKISELGYKVEELGKIVNMYGEIDVYYFEK
;
A
#
# COMPACT_ATOMS: atom_id res chain seq x y z
N MET A 1 -33.94 -18.31 23.18
CA MET A 1 -33.95 -17.17 22.22
C MET A 1 -35.10 -16.18 22.42
N ARG A 2 -36.34 -16.55 22.79
CA ARG A 2 -37.40 -15.55 23.13
C ARG A 2 -37.00 -14.56 24.24
N PHE A 3 -36.18 -15.02 25.19
CA PHE A 3 -35.60 -14.19 26.26
C PHE A 3 -34.42 -13.31 25.78
N TYR A 4 -33.81 -13.65 24.65
CA TYR A 4 -32.63 -12.96 24.10
C TYR A 4 -33.00 -11.88 23.08
N THR A 5 -34.09 -12.06 22.34
CA THR A 5 -34.63 -11.01 21.44
C THR A 5 -35.05 -9.76 22.20
N LYS A 6 -35.64 -9.88 23.41
CA LYS A 6 -36.00 -8.71 24.25
C LYS A 6 -34.78 -7.95 24.77
N LYS A 7 -33.70 -8.64 25.18
CA LYS A 7 -32.47 -7.99 25.66
C LYS A 7 -31.65 -7.36 24.54
N ILE A 8 -31.62 -7.97 23.35
CA ILE A 8 -30.97 -7.39 22.17
C ILE A 8 -31.75 -6.16 21.70
N PHE A 9 -33.09 -6.22 21.71
CA PHE A 9 -33.92 -5.06 21.39
C PHE A 9 -33.70 -3.92 22.39
N PHE A 10 -33.66 -4.22 23.70
CA PHE A 10 -33.35 -3.27 24.77
C PHE A 10 -31.96 -2.65 24.64
N LEU A 11 -30.93 -3.45 24.31
CA LEU A 11 -29.57 -2.97 24.08
C LEU A 11 -29.49 -2.06 22.84
N LEU A 12 -30.20 -2.40 21.76
CA LEU A 12 -30.33 -1.57 20.54
C LEU A 12 -31.07 -0.25 20.83
N THR A 13 -32.03 -0.26 21.76
CA THR A 13 -32.73 0.97 22.19
C THR A 13 -31.81 1.84 23.04
N VAL A 14 -31.07 1.25 23.99
CA VAL A 14 -30.09 1.99 24.81
C VAL A 14 -28.96 2.58 23.96
N ILE A 15 -28.46 1.85 22.95
CA ILE A 15 -27.44 2.35 22.01
C ILE A 15 -28.02 3.46 21.10
N SER A 16 -29.27 3.36 20.66
CA SER A 16 -29.93 4.46 19.92
C SER A 16 -30.10 5.72 20.78
N VAL A 17 -30.41 5.56 22.07
CA VAL A 17 -30.53 6.68 23.02
C VAL A 17 -29.17 7.30 23.34
N CYS A 18 -28.09 6.51 23.46
CA CYS A 18 -26.74 7.04 23.62
C CYS A 18 -26.21 7.74 22.36
N MET A 19 -26.60 7.28 21.17
CA MET A 19 -26.26 7.93 19.89
C MET A 19 -26.99 9.28 19.69
N LEU A 20 -28.18 9.43 20.29
CA LEU A 20 -28.92 10.70 20.33
C LEU A 20 -28.32 11.73 21.30
N MET A 21 -27.38 11.35 22.17
CA MET A 21 -26.74 12.24 23.16
C MET A 21 -25.37 12.79 22.74
N CYS A 22 -24.86 12.43 21.56
CA CYS A 22 -23.57 12.93 21.04
C CYS A 22 -23.74 13.90 19.88
N LEU A 23 -24.38 15.05 20.13
CA LEU A 23 -24.33 16.21 19.23
C LEU A 23 -24.23 17.48 20.07
N ASN A 24 -23.01 17.85 20.44
CA ASN A 24 -22.69 19.22 20.79
C ASN A 24 -21.64 19.71 19.80
N VAL A 25 -22.11 20.34 18.72
CA VAL A 25 -21.26 21.15 17.85
C VAL A 25 -21.43 22.58 18.34
N HIS A 26 -20.37 23.16 18.88
CA HIS A 26 -20.31 24.60 19.13
C HIS A 26 -20.23 25.30 17.76
N ALA A 27 -21.21 26.14 17.48
CA ALA A 27 -21.18 27.05 16.34
C ALA A 27 -20.61 28.39 16.80
N LYS A 28 -19.69 28.96 16.02
CA LYS A 28 -19.35 30.39 16.08
C LYS A 28 -20.51 31.12 15.36
N SER A 29 -21.05 32.19 15.93
CA SER A 29 -22.01 33.03 15.17
C SER A 29 -21.21 34.09 14.44
N GLU A 30 -21.16 33.98 13.12
CA GLU A 30 -20.70 35.04 12.22
C GLU A 30 -21.92 35.56 11.45
N ASP A 31 -21.81 36.72 10.78
CA ASP A 31 -22.91 37.41 10.08
C ASP A 31 -23.33 36.70 8.76
N PHE A 32 -23.54 35.39 8.81
CA PHE A 32 -24.09 34.58 7.72
C PHE A 32 -25.36 33.86 8.18
N THR A 33 -26.32 33.68 7.27
CA THR A 33 -27.47 32.80 7.50
C THR A 33 -26.98 31.35 7.62
N GLY A 34 -27.17 30.71 8.77
CA GLY A 34 -26.77 29.33 9.03
C GLY A 34 -25.91 29.19 10.29
N LYS A 35 -25.28 28.02 10.49
CA LYS A 35 -24.40 27.75 11.64
C LYS A 35 -22.98 27.32 11.23
N GLY A 36 -22.68 27.33 9.93
CA GLY A 36 -21.38 26.88 9.41
C GLY A 36 -21.13 25.37 9.58
N THR A 37 -22.16 24.58 9.87
CA THR A 37 -22.05 23.12 10.04
C THR A 37 -22.44 22.37 8.76
N GLY A 38 -22.08 21.10 8.64
CA GLY A 38 -22.49 20.27 7.50
C GLY A 38 -23.99 20.27 7.19
N LYS A 39 -24.81 20.15 8.23
CA LYS A 39 -26.28 20.15 8.13
C LYS A 39 -26.89 21.54 7.97
N GLU A 40 -26.29 22.53 8.63
CA GLU A 40 -26.70 23.94 8.61
C GLU A 40 -25.52 24.81 8.17
N PRO A 41 -25.12 24.77 6.88
CA PRO A 41 -23.99 25.55 6.38
C PRO A 41 -24.34 27.03 6.36
N TYR A 42 -23.31 27.89 6.32
CA TYR A 42 -23.50 29.29 6.01
C TYR A 42 -23.94 29.44 4.54
N LEU A 43 -24.98 30.22 4.30
CA LEU A 43 -25.56 30.39 2.98
C LEU A 43 -24.92 31.59 2.28
N ILE A 44 -24.49 31.38 1.03
CA ILE A 44 -24.07 32.45 0.11
C ILE A 44 -25.25 32.69 -0.84
N GLN A 45 -26.03 33.72 -0.54
CA GLN A 45 -27.32 34.00 -1.17
C GLN A 45 -27.24 35.12 -2.20
N ASN A 46 -26.15 35.89 -2.20
CA ASN A 46 -25.95 37.01 -3.10
C ASN A 46 -24.45 37.36 -3.19
N CYS A 47 -24.13 38.43 -3.92
CA CYS A 47 -22.77 38.90 -4.13
C CYS A 47 -22.13 39.48 -2.85
N GLU A 48 -22.91 40.13 -1.99
CA GLU A 48 -22.42 40.72 -0.73
C GLU A 48 -21.99 39.64 0.25
N ASP A 49 -22.70 38.52 0.35
CA ASP A 49 -22.29 37.39 1.19
C ASP A 49 -20.94 36.82 0.71
N LEU A 50 -20.74 36.77 -0.62
CA LEU A 50 -19.49 36.30 -1.20
C LEU A 50 -18.33 37.29 -0.96
N TYR A 51 -18.60 38.60 -1.02
CA TYR A 51 -17.64 39.64 -0.63
C TYR A 51 -17.31 39.55 0.86
N HIS A 52 -18.30 39.32 1.72
CA HIS A 52 -18.09 39.19 3.15
C HIS A 52 -17.19 37.98 3.47
N LEU A 53 -17.40 36.84 2.82
CA LEU A 53 -16.52 35.67 2.94
C LEU A 53 -15.09 36.01 2.50
N ARG A 54 -14.94 36.68 1.36
CA ARG A 54 -13.63 37.13 0.85
C ARG A 54 -12.92 37.98 1.90
N ASP A 55 -13.59 38.99 2.42
CA ASP A 55 -13.01 39.97 3.32
C ASP A 55 -12.54 39.31 4.62
N LEU A 56 -13.35 38.43 5.22
CA LEU A 56 -12.97 37.69 6.42
C LEU A 56 -11.74 36.79 6.21
N VAL A 57 -11.66 36.08 5.08
CA VAL A 57 -10.48 35.27 4.75
C VAL A 57 -9.25 36.18 4.54
N ASN A 58 -9.43 37.29 3.85
CA ASN A 58 -8.37 38.26 3.58
C ASN A 58 -7.95 39.04 4.83
N GLU A 59 -8.76 39.06 5.89
CA GLU A 59 -8.39 39.56 7.21
C GLU A 59 -7.61 38.51 8.02
N GLY A 60 -7.91 37.22 7.87
CA GLY A 60 -7.13 36.10 8.42
C GLY A 60 -7.96 34.93 8.94
N GLU A 61 -9.29 34.97 8.82
CA GLU A 61 -10.15 33.85 9.22
C GLU A 61 -9.98 32.67 8.26
N THR A 62 -9.59 31.51 8.79
CA THR A 62 -9.27 30.34 7.96
C THR A 62 -10.51 29.53 7.58
N PHE A 63 -11.57 29.57 8.39
CA PHE A 63 -12.76 28.74 8.25
C PHE A 63 -12.53 27.22 8.27
N GLN A 64 -11.43 26.75 8.85
CA GLN A 64 -11.15 25.31 8.89
C GLN A 64 -12.31 24.51 9.52
N GLY A 65 -12.88 23.57 8.77
CA GLY A 65 -14.01 22.74 9.21
C GLY A 65 -15.40 23.41 9.12
N ILE A 66 -15.48 24.64 8.60
CA ILE A 66 -16.73 25.37 8.41
C ILE A 66 -17.27 25.16 6.99
N TYR A 67 -18.60 25.07 6.88
CA TYR A 67 -19.31 24.78 5.63
C TYR A 67 -20.05 26.01 5.10
N PHE A 68 -19.88 26.27 3.81
CA PHE A 68 -20.57 27.29 3.03
C PHE A 68 -21.34 26.64 1.87
N ARG A 69 -22.53 27.14 1.58
CA ARG A 69 -23.36 26.65 0.46
C ARG A 69 -23.99 27.80 -0.32
N GLN A 70 -23.79 27.80 -1.62
CA GLN A 70 -24.42 28.77 -2.53
C GLN A 70 -25.90 28.42 -2.79
N THR A 71 -26.77 29.42 -2.84
CA THR A 71 -28.22 29.21 -3.04
C THR A 71 -28.78 29.76 -4.34
N CYS A 72 -28.00 30.52 -5.11
CA CYS A 72 -28.37 31.06 -6.42
C CYS A 72 -27.14 31.29 -7.28
N ASP A 73 -27.31 31.53 -8.58
CA ASP A 73 -26.21 32.04 -9.41
C ASP A 73 -25.81 33.45 -8.95
N ILE A 74 -24.50 33.77 -8.99
CA ILE A 74 -23.95 35.06 -8.56
C ILE A 74 -23.34 35.77 -9.78
N ASP A 75 -23.73 37.01 -10.01
CA ASP A 75 -23.16 37.88 -11.06
C ASP A 75 -22.27 38.93 -10.39
N LEU A 76 -20.96 38.87 -10.66
CA LEU A 76 -19.96 39.81 -10.14
C LEU A 76 -19.86 41.12 -10.95
N LYS A 77 -20.76 41.30 -11.93
CA LYS A 77 -20.92 42.54 -12.72
C LYS A 77 -19.66 43.01 -13.46
N SER A 78 -18.65 42.14 -13.65
CA SER A 78 -17.33 42.50 -14.17
C SER A 78 -16.58 43.53 -13.33
N GLU A 79 -16.96 43.70 -12.06
CA GLU A 79 -16.19 44.50 -11.12
C GLU A 79 -14.86 43.81 -10.79
N LYS A 80 -13.82 44.59 -10.48
CA LYS A 80 -12.50 44.04 -10.15
C LYS A 80 -12.62 43.16 -8.90
N TRP A 81 -12.42 41.86 -9.08
CA TRP A 81 -12.45 40.87 -8.02
C TRP A 81 -11.09 40.79 -7.33
N GLU A 82 -11.08 40.98 -6.02
CA GLU A 82 -9.99 40.57 -5.16
C GLU A 82 -10.18 39.10 -4.79
N PRO A 83 -9.19 38.21 -5.02
CA PRO A 83 -9.32 36.78 -4.69
C PRO A 83 -9.59 36.51 -3.21
N ILE A 84 -10.28 35.39 -2.93
CA ILE A 84 -10.47 34.87 -1.56
C ILE A 84 -9.16 34.20 -1.11
N GLY A 85 -8.52 34.78 -0.10
CA GLY A 85 -7.19 34.40 0.35
C GLY A 85 -6.07 34.94 -0.55
N ASN A 86 -4.88 35.11 0.02
CA ASN A 86 -3.68 35.57 -0.68
C ASN A 86 -2.43 34.81 -0.19
N THR A 87 -1.51 34.55 -1.12
CA THR A 87 -0.28 33.80 -0.84
C THR A 87 0.73 34.67 -0.07
N SER A 88 0.86 35.95 -0.43
CA SER A 88 1.85 36.87 0.14
C SER A 88 1.63 37.12 1.64
N GLY A 89 0.39 37.03 2.13
CA GLY A 89 0.04 37.16 3.55
C GLY A 89 -0.17 35.83 4.28
N GLY A 90 0.04 34.68 3.61
CA GLY A 90 -0.21 33.36 4.19
C GLY A 90 -1.69 33.10 4.55
N LYS A 91 -2.62 33.77 3.87
CA LYS A 91 -4.06 33.71 4.17
C LYS A 91 -4.73 32.77 3.19
N SER A 92 -5.07 31.56 3.64
CA SER A 92 -5.76 30.57 2.83
C SER A 92 -7.14 30.27 3.36
N PHE A 93 -8.11 30.05 2.47
CA PHE A 93 -9.41 29.50 2.86
C PHE A 93 -9.29 27.99 3.11
N TRP A 94 -9.55 27.55 4.34
CA TRP A 94 -9.52 26.15 4.80
C TRP A 94 -10.91 25.54 5.04
N GLY A 95 -11.98 26.29 4.73
CA GLY A 95 -13.36 25.83 4.82
C GLY A 95 -13.80 24.95 3.64
N ILE A 96 -15.10 24.67 3.60
CA ILE A 96 -15.75 23.86 2.56
C ILE A 96 -16.77 24.73 1.85
N TYR A 97 -16.53 25.05 0.57
CA TYR A 97 -17.42 25.83 -0.27
C TYR A 97 -18.17 24.92 -1.26
N ASP A 98 -19.46 24.70 -1.02
CA ASP A 98 -20.37 23.97 -1.91
C ASP A 98 -21.12 24.94 -2.83
N GLY A 99 -20.72 24.99 -4.11
CA GLY A 99 -21.41 25.77 -5.14
C GLY A 99 -22.83 25.28 -5.42
N ASN A 100 -23.21 24.09 -4.94
CA ASN A 100 -24.57 23.55 -5.02
C ASN A 100 -25.14 23.54 -6.46
N GLY A 101 -24.26 23.42 -7.45
CA GLY A 101 -24.57 23.42 -8.86
C GLY A 101 -24.89 24.78 -9.47
N TYR A 102 -24.80 25.85 -8.69
CA TYR A 102 -24.88 27.24 -9.16
C TYR A 102 -23.52 27.71 -9.69
N GLY A 103 -23.54 28.84 -10.38
CA GLY A 103 -22.35 29.41 -10.97
C GLY A 103 -22.11 30.87 -10.62
N ILE A 104 -20.88 31.29 -10.89
CA ILE A 104 -20.40 32.65 -10.76
C ILE A 104 -20.12 33.18 -12.17
N SER A 105 -20.68 34.34 -12.50
CA SER A 105 -20.56 34.98 -13.80
C SER A 105 -19.80 36.29 -13.71
N LYS A 106 -19.17 36.69 -14.82
CA LYS A 106 -18.43 37.94 -14.98
C LYS A 106 -17.34 38.15 -13.92
N LEU A 107 -16.63 37.07 -13.55
CA LEU A 107 -15.47 37.13 -12.67
C LEU A 107 -14.31 37.84 -13.40
N TYR A 108 -13.95 39.04 -12.95
CA TYR A 108 -12.90 39.85 -13.56
C TYR A 108 -11.73 40.06 -12.61
N ILE A 109 -10.58 39.48 -12.91
CA ILE A 109 -9.34 39.66 -12.16
C ILE A 109 -8.30 40.23 -13.12
N ALA A 110 -7.86 41.46 -12.86
CA ALA A 110 -6.79 42.11 -13.60
C ALA A 110 -5.46 41.92 -12.85
N GLU A 111 -4.57 41.15 -13.46
CA GLU A 111 -3.15 40.94 -13.10
C GLU A 111 -2.88 40.73 -11.59
N GLN A 112 -2.76 39.47 -11.17
CA GLN A 112 -2.37 39.07 -9.80
C GLN A 112 -1.19 38.11 -9.79
N GLU A 113 -0.52 37.93 -8.64
CA GLU A 113 0.51 36.88 -8.51
C GLU A 113 -0.12 35.48 -8.66
N HIS A 114 -1.16 35.21 -7.87
CA HIS A 114 -2.00 34.01 -7.97
C HIS A 114 -3.46 34.41 -8.21
N ALA A 115 -3.92 34.26 -9.45
CA ALA A 115 -5.25 34.69 -9.89
C ALA A 115 -6.23 33.51 -9.89
N GLY A 116 -7.38 33.70 -9.22
CA GLY A 116 -8.52 32.77 -9.24
C GLY A 116 -9.62 33.28 -8.33
N LEU A 117 -10.78 32.60 -8.32
CA LEU A 117 -11.84 32.93 -7.35
C LEU A 117 -11.26 32.91 -5.92
N PHE A 118 -10.52 31.86 -5.61
CA PHE A 118 -9.65 31.77 -4.44
C PHE A 118 -8.21 32.07 -4.87
N GLY A 119 -7.55 33.03 -4.21
CA GLY A 119 -6.13 33.30 -4.44
C GLY A 119 -5.26 32.23 -3.78
N SER A 120 -5.66 31.79 -2.57
CA SER A 120 -5.03 30.68 -1.84
C SER A 120 -6.09 29.78 -1.18
N LEU A 121 -6.10 28.50 -1.56
CA LEU A 121 -7.06 27.49 -1.09
C LEU A 121 -6.36 26.37 -0.31
N GLY A 122 -6.64 26.22 0.98
CA GLY A 122 -6.28 25.02 1.77
C GLY A 122 -7.44 24.05 2.00
N GLY A 123 -8.66 24.51 1.74
CA GLY A 123 -9.93 23.84 1.98
C GLY A 123 -10.50 23.16 0.74
N LYS A 124 -11.83 23.06 0.69
CA LYS A 124 -12.52 22.27 -0.34
C LYS A 124 -13.51 23.13 -1.11
N VAL A 125 -13.49 23.04 -2.44
CA VAL A 125 -14.45 23.70 -3.33
C VAL A 125 -15.14 22.63 -4.16
N VAL A 126 -16.47 22.57 -4.10
CA VAL A 126 -17.23 21.54 -4.80
C VAL A 126 -18.44 22.07 -5.56
N ASN A 127 -18.87 21.35 -6.60
CA ASN A 127 -20.13 21.59 -7.33
C ASN A 127 -20.28 23.02 -7.90
N LEU A 128 -19.17 23.68 -8.24
CA LEU A 128 -19.16 25.09 -8.64
C LEU A 128 -18.91 25.26 -10.14
N LYS A 129 -19.63 26.21 -10.76
CA LYS A 129 -19.40 26.63 -12.15
C LYS A 129 -18.82 28.04 -12.19
N ILE A 130 -17.74 28.26 -12.94
CA ILE A 130 -17.36 29.60 -13.39
C ILE A 130 -17.95 29.77 -14.79
N ILE A 131 -19.08 30.50 -14.90
CA ILE A 131 -19.90 30.61 -16.12
C ILE A 131 -19.26 31.55 -17.14
N SER A 132 -18.66 32.65 -16.67
CA SER A 132 -17.96 33.62 -17.51
C SER A 132 -17.01 34.45 -16.67
N GLY A 133 -15.97 34.98 -17.31
CA GLY A 133 -14.96 35.79 -16.65
C GLY A 133 -13.70 35.94 -17.48
N HIS A 134 -12.84 36.85 -17.03
CA HIS A 134 -11.49 37.05 -17.53
C HIS A 134 -10.56 37.12 -16.32
N ILE A 135 -9.69 36.13 -16.20
CA ILE A 135 -8.82 35.94 -15.04
C ILE A 135 -7.38 36.05 -15.53
N GLU A 136 -6.69 37.10 -15.12
CA GLU A 136 -5.32 37.40 -15.52
C GLU A 136 -4.38 37.42 -14.31
N GLY A 137 -3.25 36.72 -14.40
CA GLY A 137 -2.21 36.76 -13.38
C GLY A 137 -0.94 36.01 -13.76
N ARG A 138 0.13 36.11 -12.97
CA ARG A 138 1.37 35.37 -13.21
C ARG A 138 1.12 33.85 -13.17
N VAL A 139 0.43 33.39 -12.13
CA VAL A 139 -0.08 32.02 -12.00
C VAL A 139 -1.60 32.09 -11.89
N ALA A 140 -2.33 31.47 -12.82
CA ALA A 140 -3.77 31.68 -12.94
C ALA A 140 -4.57 30.38 -13.03
N GLY A 141 -5.68 30.29 -12.30
CA GLY A 141 -6.65 29.21 -12.33
C GLY A 141 -8.06 29.70 -12.06
N ALA A 142 -9.07 29.11 -12.70
CA ALA A 142 -10.45 29.58 -12.55
C ALA A 142 -10.99 29.48 -11.13
N ILE A 143 -10.73 28.35 -10.46
CA ILE A 143 -11.18 28.10 -9.10
C ILE A 143 -10.14 28.60 -8.09
N ALA A 144 -8.87 28.24 -8.29
CA ALA A 144 -7.78 28.60 -7.39
C ALA A 144 -6.55 29.12 -8.14
N GLY A 145 -6.00 30.25 -7.71
CA GLY A 145 -4.67 30.69 -8.14
C GLY A 145 -3.59 29.76 -7.59
N GLN A 146 -3.64 29.52 -6.27
CA GLN A 146 -2.86 28.49 -5.57
C GLN A 146 -3.76 27.62 -4.69
N ALA A 147 -3.51 26.32 -4.64
CA ALA A 147 -4.06 25.42 -3.64
C ALA A 147 -2.95 24.65 -2.89
N VAL A 148 -3.13 24.39 -1.58
CA VAL A 148 -2.09 23.85 -0.70
C VAL A 148 -2.63 22.85 0.33
N GLY A 149 -1.91 21.75 0.52
CA GLY A 149 -2.06 20.82 1.63
C GLY A 149 -2.92 19.59 1.34
N GLU A 150 -2.59 18.45 1.97
CA GLU A 150 -3.20 17.13 1.72
C GLU A 150 -4.75 17.09 1.81
N ASN A 151 -5.37 18.07 2.49
CA ASN A 151 -6.82 18.18 2.67
C ASN A 151 -7.52 19.05 1.60
N ALA A 152 -6.76 19.77 0.78
CA ALA A 152 -7.31 20.64 -0.24
C ALA A 152 -7.91 19.82 -1.38
N VAL A 153 -9.17 20.12 -1.73
CA VAL A 153 -9.90 19.39 -2.76
C VAL A 153 -10.71 20.34 -3.63
N ILE A 154 -10.48 20.29 -4.95
CA ILE A 154 -11.37 20.92 -5.92
C ILE A 154 -12.12 19.79 -6.62
N ALA A 155 -13.43 19.67 -6.41
CA ALA A 155 -14.18 18.54 -6.94
C ALA A 155 -15.48 18.92 -7.64
N ASN A 156 -15.76 18.25 -8.76
CA ASN A 156 -17.02 18.40 -9.48
C ASN A 156 -17.26 19.85 -9.95
N CYS A 157 -16.21 20.58 -10.31
CA CYS A 157 -16.28 21.98 -10.76
C CYS A 157 -16.09 22.11 -12.27
N ILE A 158 -16.61 23.20 -12.86
CA ILE A 158 -16.46 23.48 -14.29
C ILE A 158 -16.07 24.92 -14.56
N ASN A 159 -15.10 25.11 -15.47
CA ASN A 159 -14.69 26.41 -15.95
C ASN A 159 -15.14 26.68 -17.40
N TYR A 160 -15.74 27.85 -17.62
CA TYR A 160 -16.04 28.42 -18.93
C TYR A 160 -15.35 29.79 -19.16
N ALA A 161 -14.70 30.36 -18.14
CA ALA A 161 -14.04 31.66 -18.23
C ALA A 161 -12.71 31.59 -19.00
N ASN A 162 -12.27 32.75 -19.49
CA ASN A 162 -10.97 32.91 -20.13
C ASN A 162 -9.87 33.11 -19.08
N ILE A 163 -8.80 32.34 -19.16
CA ILE A 163 -7.66 32.37 -18.24
C ILE A 163 -6.41 32.86 -19.00
N CYS A 164 -5.74 33.86 -18.45
CA CYS A 164 -4.53 34.46 -19.00
C CYS A 164 -3.41 34.47 -17.94
N GLY A 165 -2.19 34.09 -18.31
CA GLY A 165 -1.05 34.21 -17.39
C GLY A 165 0.26 33.62 -17.87
N ASN A 166 1.35 33.75 -17.12
CA ASN A 166 2.61 33.07 -17.47
C ASN A 166 2.44 31.55 -17.30
N SER A 167 1.83 31.14 -16.19
CA SER A 167 1.40 29.77 -15.93
C SER A 167 -0.10 29.74 -15.68
N ALA A 168 -0.86 29.30 -16.68
CA ALA A 168 -2.30 29.37 -16.69
C ALA A 168 -2.92 27.97 -16.79
N ALA A 169 -3.95 27.72 -15.97
CA ALA A 169 -4.72 26.51 -16.06
C ALA A 169 -6.22 26.66 -15.85
N GLY A 170 -6.98 25.71 -16.40
CA GLY A 170 -8.44 25.80 -16.42
C GLY A 170 -9.11 25.66 -15.06
N ILE A 171 -8.47 25.02 -14.08
CA ILE A 171 -9.05 24.79 -12.74
C ILE A 171 -8.19 25.44 -11.64
N ALA A 172 -6.92 25.06 -11.54
CA ALA A 172 -6.00 25.59 -10.54
C ALA A 172 -4.68 26.02 -11.20
N GLY A 173 -4.18 27.22 -10.89
CA GLY A 173 -2.89 27.67 -11.43
C GLY A 173 -1.75 26.83 -10.87
N GLU A 174 -1.61 26.84 -9.56
CA GLU A 174 -0.63 26.04 -8.82
C GLU A 174 -1.31 25.21 -7.74
N PHE A 175 -0.85 23.97 -7.54
CA PHE A 175 -1.37 23.10 -6.49
C PHE A 175 -0.24 22.28 -5.86
N TYR A 176 -0.07 22.42 -4.54
CA TYR A 176 0.84 21.64 -3.70
C TYR A 176 0.07 20.69 -2.81
N GLN A 177 0.20 19.38 -3.04
CA GLN A 177 -0.44 18.31 -2.26
C GLN A 177 -1.97 18.45 -2.23
N GLY A 178 -2.71 17.47 -2.75
CA GLY A 178 -4.17 17.55 -2.73
C GLY A 178 -4.81 16.86 -3.92
N THR A 179 -6.08 17.15 -4.17
CA THR A 179 -6.84 16.48 -5.23
C THR A 179 -7.70 17.43 -6.05
N ILE A 180 -7.61 17.31 -7.37
CA ILE A 180 -8.61 17.78 -8.32
C ILE A 180 -9.40 16.56 -8.83
N ALA A 181 -10.70 16.52 -8.58
CA ALA A 181 -11.53 15.35 -8.90
C ALA A 181 -12.77 15.74 -9.70
N ASN A 182 -13.01 15.08 -10.84
CA ASN A 182 -14.23 15.25 -11.60
C ASN A 182 -14.45 16.69 -12.13
N CYS A 183 -13.37 17.42 -12.41
CA CYS A 183 -13.42 18.80 -12.87
C CYS A 183 -13.33 18.91 -14.40
N ILE A 184 -13.92 19.95 -14.97
CA ILE A 184 -13.99 20.15 -16.42
C ILE A 184 -13.53 21.57 -16.79
N ASN A 185 -12.60 21.68 -17.73
CA ASN A 185 -12.30 22.95 -18.40
C ASN A 185 -12.88 22.99 -19.81
N LYS A 186 -13.71 24.00 -20.06
CA LYS A 186 -14.18 24.42 -21.39
C LYS A 186 -13.76 25.85 -21.75
N GLY A 187 -13.16 26.57 -20.81
CA GLY A 187 -12.66 27.92 -21.01
C GLY A 187 -11.40 27.94 -21.88
N THR A 188 -11.14 29.10 -22.49
CA THR A 188 -9.88 29.36 -23.20
C THR A 188 -8.78 29.66 -22.20
N ILE A 189 -7.58 29.19 -22.52
CA ILE A 189 -6.38 29.37 -21.72
C ILE A 189 -5.30 29.97 -22.63
N SER A 190 -4.66 31.03 -22.19
CA SER A 190 -3.55 31.68 -22.89
C SER A 190 -2.42 31.98 -21.91
N GLY A 191 -1.19 31.68 -22.31
CA GLY A 191 -0.03 31.80 -21.44
C GLY A 191 1.18 31.03 -21.92
N ASP A 192 2.37 31.35 -21.39
CA ASP A 192 3.63 30.68 -21.74
C ASP A 192 3.57 29.17 -21.44
N THR A 193 2.94 28.83 -20.31
CA THR A 193 2.64 27.46 -19.90
C THR A 193 1.14 27.33 -19.65
N SER A 194 0.46 26.51 -20.46
CA SER A 194 -1.01 26.44 -20.49
C SER A 194 -1.51 25.01 -20.39
N TYR A 195 -2.31 24.72 -19.36
CA TYR A 195 -2.84 23.38 -19.09
C TYR A 195 -4.32 23.37 -18.70
N GLY A 196 -5.07 22.39 -19.15
CA GLY A 196 -6.51 22.27 -18.95
C GLY A 196 -6.96 22.17 -17.49
N ILE A 197 -6.16 21.57 -16.60
CA ILE A 197 -6.56 21.32 -15.21
C ILE A 197 -5.64 22.04 -14.23
N VAL A 198 -4.33 21.80 -14.28
CA VAL A 198 -3.35 22.40 -13.37
C VAL A 198 -2.05 22.75 -14.09
N ALA A 199 -1.47 23.93 -13.82
CA ALA A 199 -0.28 24.41 -14.54
C ALA A 199 1.04 24.15 -13.81
N ILE A 200 1.06 24.31 -12.49
CA ILE A 200 2.20 24.00 -11.62
C ILE A 200 1.71 23.02 -10.55
N ASP A 201 2.41 21.90 -10.41
CA ASP A 201 2.02 20.86 -9.47
C ASP A 201 3.18 20.38 -8.61
N ASN A 202 2.83 19.91 -7.42
CA ASN A 202 3.72 19.13 -6.59
C ASN A 202 2.85 18.15 -5.79
N ASP A 203 2.91 16.86 -6.13
CA ASP A 203 2.16 15.81 -5.43
C ASP A 203 0.63 15.93 -5.53
N VAL A 204 0.13 16.42 -6.68
CA VAL A 204 -1.31 16.63 -6.94
C VAL A 204 -1.94 15.42 -7.60
N LYS A 205 -3.15 15.08 -7.17
CA LYS A 205 -3.96 14.02 -7.78
C LYS A 205 -4.98 14.61 -8.72
N VAL A 206 -4.98 14.15 -9.97
CA VAL A 206 -6.00 14.54 -10.95
C VAL A 206 -6.86 13.32 -11.29
N TYR A 207 -8.06 13.26 -10.72
CA TYR A 207 -8.99 12.14 -10.88
C TYR A 207 -10.16 12.51 -11.80
N SER A 208 -10.46 11.66 -12.79
CA SER A 208 -11.61 11.77 -13.69
C SER A 208 -11.91 13.19 -14.18
N SER A 209 -10.87 13.96 -14.50
CA SER A 209 -11.00 15.37 -14.91
C SER A 209 -10.76 15.54 -16.40
N TYR A 210 -11.37 16.55 -17.01
CA TYR A 210 -11.44 16.67 -18.46
C TYR A 210 -11.15 18.10 -18.92
N SER A 211 -10.47 18.23 -20.05
CA SER A 211 -10.24 19.52 -20.69
C SER A 211 -10.56 19.45 -22.17
N VAL A 212 -11.09 20.54 -22.71
CA VAL A 212 -11.25 20.73 -24.15
C VAL A 212 -10.04 21.44 -24.71
N ASN A 213 -9.36 20.84 -25.69
CA ASN A 213 -8.23 21.41 -26.45
C ASN A 213 -6.91 21.67 -25.70
N TYR A 214 -6.83 21.49 -24.39
CA TYR A 214 -5.59 21.67 -23.61
C TYR A 214 -5.17 20.38 -22.93
N GLU A 215 -3.86 20.07 -22.95
CA GLU A 215 -3.27 19.02 -22.12
C GLU A 215 -3.64 19.22 -20.66
N LEU A 216 -3.88 18.16 -19.89
CA LEU A 216 -4.43 18.31 -18.54
C LEU A 216 -3.48 19.02 -17.57
N ALA A 217 -2.19 18.68 -17.64
CA ALA A 217 -1.18 19.14 -16.71
C ALA A 217 0.25 18.82 -17.20
N PRO A 218 1.31 19.34 -16.54
CA PRO A 218 2.70 18.99 -16.84
C PRO A 218 3.00 17.49 -16.86
N LYS A 219 4.09 17.13 -17.55
CA LYS A 219 4.57 15.74 -17.60
C LYS A 219 4.98 15.28 -16.20
N GLY A 220 4.37 14.20 -15.70
CA GLY A 220 4.65 13.64 -14.37
C GLY A 220 3.41 13.41 -13.52
N ILE A 221 2.31 14.10 -13.82
CA ILE A 221 1.06 13.94 -13.09
C ILE A 221 0.37 12.61 -13.42
N VAL A 222 0.01 11.87 -12.37
CA VAL A 222 -0.86 10.69 -12.46
C VAL A 222 -2.32 11.16 -12.61
N ALA A 223 -2.75 11.37 -13.85
CA ALA A 223 -4.11 11.79 -14.17
C ALA A 223 -5.05 10.58 -14.37
N ALA A 224 -5.45 9.91 -13.28
CA ALA A 224 -6.23 8.68 -13.34
C ALA A 224 -7.64 8.91 -13.92
N LYS A 225 -7.96 8.20 -15.01
CA LYS A 225 -9.24 8.29 -15.73
C LYS A 225 -9.61 9.69 -16.24
N SER A 226 -8.63 10.58 -16.28
CA SER A 226 -8.72 11.94 -16.81
C SER A 226 -8.33 11.95 -18.28
N ALA A 227 -8.90 12.85 -19.08
CA ALA A 227 -8.59 12.92 -20.51
C ALA A 227 -8.83 14.30 -21.13
N VAL A 228 -8.07 14.63 -22.17
CA VAL A 228 -8.44 15.67 -23.13
C VAL A 228 -9.57 15.13 -24.01
N VAL A 229 -10.65 15.88 -24.14
CA VAL A 229 -11.87 15.44 -24.83
C VAL A 229 -12.43 16.52 -25.72
N THR A 230 -13.31 16.14 -26.63
CA THR A 230 -14.02 17.09 -27.49
C THR A 230 -15.26 17.64 -26.78
N THR A 231 -15.68 18.85 -27.16
CA THR A 231 -16.95 19.43 -26.71
C THR A 231 -18.14 18.50 -26.98
N GLN A 232 -18.12 17.80 -28.11
CA GLN A 232 -19.15 16.84 -28.50
C GLN A 232 -19.22 15.63 -27.54
N TYR A 233 -18.07 15.14 -27.06
CA TYR A 233 -18.07 14.01 -26.11
C TYR A 233 -18.65 14.41 -24.76
N LEU A 234 -18.32 15.60 -24.26
CA LEU A 234 -18.89 16.17 -23.02
C LEU A 234 -20.41 16.33 -23.10
N SER A 235 -20.95 16.56 -24.30
CA SER A 235 -22.38 16.66 -24.56
C SER A 235 -23.03 15.32 -24.88
N THR A 236 -22.48 14.18 -24.43
CA THR A 236 -23.16 12.88 -24.54
C THR A 236 -23.80 12.45 -23.23
N GLU A 237 -24.95 11.78 -23.28
CA GLU A 237 -25.56 11.17 -22.08
C GLU A 237 -24.62 10.14 -21.44
N LYS A 238 -23.89 9.38 -22.27
CA LYS A 238 -22.87 8.43 -21.82
C LYS A 238 -21.80 9.10 -20.96
N PHE A 239 -21.36 10.30 -21.33
CA PHE A 239 -20.40 11.06 -20.54
C PHE A 239 -21.03 11.49 -19.20
N ALA A 240 -22.24 12.07 -19.22
CA ALA A 240 -22.93 12.48 -18.00
C ALA A 240 -23.09 11.32 -17.00
N VAL A 241 -23.57 10.16 -17.44
CA VAL A 241 -23.70 8.95 -16.59
C VAL A 241 -22.34 8.51 -16.04
N LYS A 242 -21.30 8.45 -16.88
CA LYS A 242 -19.94 8.11 -16.43
C LYS A 242 -19.47 9.10 -15.36
N ASN A 243 -19.67 10.39 -15.59
CA ASN A 243 -19.19 11.46 -14.72
C ASN A 243 -19.96 11.51 -13.39
N SER A 244 -21.24 11.13 -13.39
CA SER A 244 -22.05 10.93 -12.17
C SER A 244 -21.54 9.77 -11.32
N ILE A 245 -21.15 8.65 -11.95
CA ILE A 245 -20.56 7.52 -11.25
C ILE A 245 -19.21 7.92 -10.63
N THR A 246 -18.36 8.62 -11.38
CA THR A 246 -17.05 9.06 -10.86
C THR A 246 -17.19 10.13 -9.79
N ALA A 247 -18.17 11.04 -9.88
CA ALA A 247 -18.52 11.98 -8.80
C ALA A 247 -18.90 11.22 -7.51
N ALA A 248 -19.83 10.26 -7.61
CA ALA A 248 -20.30 9.50 -6.46
C ALA A 248 -19.17 8.68 -5.80
N ILE A 249 -18.23 8.17 -6.58
CA ILE A 249 -17.02 7.50 -6.06
C ILE A 249 -16.06 8.53 -5.42
N ALA A 250 -15.77 9.63 -6.12
CA ALA A 250 -14.85 10.69 -5.67
C ALA A 250 -15.25 11.27 -4.31
N LYS A 251 -16.56 11.34 -4.03
CA LYS A 251 -17.09 11.73 -2.71
C LYS A 251 -16.42 10.93 -1.58
N TRP A 252 -16.40 9.61 -1.69
CA TRP A 252 -15.86 8.73 -0.64
C TRP A 252 -14.34 8.61 -0.69
N LEU A 253 -13.72 8.81 -1.86
CA LEU A 253 -12.27 8.75 -1.99
C LEU A 253 -11.56 10.02 -1.49
N PHE A 254 -12.12 11.20 -1.71
CA PHE A 254 -11.37 12.46 -1.55
C PHE A 254 -12.01 13.45 -0.58
N LEU A 255 -13.33 13.45 -0.42
CA LEU A 255 -14.01 14.32 0.55
C LEU A 255 -14.17 13.66 1.93
N GLY A 256 -13.84 12.38 2.06
CA GLY A 256 -13.88 11.66 3.33
C GLY A 256 -15.25 11.73 4.01
N THR A 257 -15.25 12.09 5.29
CA THR A 257 -16.44 12.14 6.15
C THR A 257 -17.18 13.49 6.10
N ASP A 258 -16.79 14.42 5.21
CA ASP A 258 -17.45 15.72 5.15
C ASP A 258 -18.93 15.59 4.80
N ASP A 259 -19.79 16.42 5.36
CA ASP A 259 -21.23 16.41 5.09
C ASP A 259 -21.59 17.24 3.85
N VAL A 260 -21.01 16.86 2.70
CA VAL A 260 -21.25 17.49 1.40
C VAL A 260 -21.27 16.43 0.32
N GLU A 261 -22.30 16.43 -0.54
CA GLU A 261 -22.42 15.49 -1.65
C GLU A 261 -21.87 16.09 -2.95
N LEU A 262 -21.38 15.23 -3.86
CA LEU A 262 -21.07 15.65 -5.22
C LEU A 262 -22.29 15.41 -6.09
N LEU A 263 -22.79 16.48 -6.73
CA LEU A 263 -23.98 16.41 -7.57
C LEU A 263 -23.77 15.52 -8.80
N GLU A 264 -24.84 14.87 -9.23
CA GLU A 264 -24.84 14.11 -10.48
C GLU A 264 -24.82 15.03 -11.68
N TRP A 265 -24.31 14.52 -12.79
CA TRP A 265 -24.32 15.17 -14.08
C TRP A 265 -25.52 14.70 -14.89
N GLU A 266 -26.15 15.65 -15.58
CA GLU A 266 -27.13 15.37 -16.61
C GLU A 266 -26.83 16.19 -17.86
N ASN A 267 -27.44 15.78 -18.96
CA ASN A 267 -27.25 16.46 -20.23
C ASN A 267 -28.57 16.52 -20.99
N ASN A 268 -29.19 17.70 -20.94
CA ASN A 268 -30.45 18.04 -21.61
C ASN A 268 -30.18 19.05 -22.74
N GLY A 269 -29.13 18.84 -23.53
CA GLY A 269 -28.64 19.76 -24.56
C GLY A 269 -27.43 20.60 -24.12
N ASN A 270 -27.26 20.78 -22.80
CA ASN A 270 -26.03 21.29 -22.17
C ASN A 270 -25.71 20.45 -20.93
N LEU A 271 -24.42 20.25 -20.67
CA LEU A 271 -23.94 19.56 -19.48
C LEU A 271 -24.23 20.40 -18.23
N THR A 272 -25.02 19.85 -17.30
CA THR A 272 -25.48 20.53 -16.07
C THR A 272 -25.51 19.56 -14.89
N TYR A 273 -25.86 20.07 -13.70
CA TYR A 273 -26.01 19.24 -12.51
C TYR A 273 -27.46 18.83 -12.29
N LYS A 274 -27.62 17.58 -11.85
CA LYS A 274 -28.85 16.99 -11.40
C LYS A 274 -28.87 16.96 -9.86
N ARG A 275 -29.88 17.60 -9.28
CA ARG A 275 -30.03 17.72 -7.82
C ARG A 275 -30.48 16.43 -7.12
N THR A 276 -31.12 15.51 -7.85
CA THR A 276 -31.57 14.22 -7.32
C THR A 276 -30.71 13.09 -7.86
N GLY A 277 -30.00 12.42 -6.96
CA GLY A 277 -28.98 11.46 -7.36
C GLY A 277 -29.32 9.99 -7.08
N VAL A 278 -29.81 9.26 -8.08
CA VAL A 278 -30.02 7.80 -7.96
C VAL A 278 -28.69 7.05 -7.90
N ILE A 279 -27.70 7.48 -8.67
CA ILE A 279 -26.35 6.89 -8.69
C ILE A 279 -25.65 7.17 -7.36
N THR A 280 -25.80 8.38 -6.83
CA THR A 280 -25.25 8.78 -5.52
C THR A 280 -25.85 7.93 -4.41
N PHE A 281 -27.18 7.77 -4.40
CA PHE A 281 -27.87 6.89 -3.46
C PHE A 281 -27.43 5.42 -3.58
N LEU A 282 -27.35 4.88 -4.80
CA LEU A 282 -26.90 3.50 -5.02
C LEU A 282 -25.45 3.30 -4.56
N THR A 283 -24.59 4.29 -4.79
CA THR A 283 -23.19 4.27 -4.36
C THR A 283 -23.10 4.29 -2.83
N TYR A 284 -23.89 5.13 -2.17
CA TYR A 284 -24.02 5.13 -0.71
C TYR A 284 -24.48 3.76 -0.18
N MET A 285 -25.50 3.16 -0.80
CA MET A 285 -26.01 1.84 -0.41
C MET A 285 -24.94 0.75 -0.59
N ILE A 286 -24.19 0.76 -1.68
CA ILE A 286 -23.06 -0.16 -1.89
C ILE A 286 -22.00 0.07 -0.81
N ASN A 287 -21.68 1.33 -0.50
CA ASN A 287 -20.60 1.67 0.41
C ASN A 287 -20.87 1.21 1.85
N PHE A 288 -22.11 1.41 2.33
CA PHE A 288 -22.46 1.23 3.74
C PHE A 288 -23.38 0.04 4.03
N MET A 289 -24.19 -0.42 3.07
CA MET A 289 -25.20 -1.47 3.33
C MET A 289 -24.82 -2.84 2.76
N LEU A 290 -23.92 -2.91 1.78
CA LEU A 290 -23.55 -4.18 1.14
C LEU A 290 -23.06 -5.23 2.16
N LEU A 291 -22.09 -4.86 2.99
CA LEU A 291 -21.49 -5.77 3.97
C LEU A 291 -22.44 -6.14 5.12
N PRO A 292 -23.17 -5.21 5.76
CA PRO A 292 -24.22 -5.55 6.72
C PRO A 292 -25.27 -6.51 6.17
N LEU A 293 -25.77 -6.28 4.95
CA LEU A 293 -26.80 -7.11 4.34
C LEU A 293 -26.29 -8.54 4.10
N LEU A 294 -25.04 -8.68 3.64
CA LEU A 294 -24.39 -9.99 3.50
C LEU A 294 -24.29 -10.73 4.85
N LEU A 295 -23.92 -10.03 5.93
CA LEU A 295 -23.88 -10.62 7.28
C LEU A 295 -25.28 -10.99 7.79
N CYS A 296 -26.29 -10.15 7.54
CA CYS A 296 -27.68 -10.47 7.86
C CYS A 296 -28.13 -11.76 7.16
N CYS A 297 -27.77 -11.96 5.89
CA CYS A 297 -28.02 -13.21 5.18
C CYS A 297 -27.34 -14.40 5.85
N VAL A 298 -26.09 -14.24 6.32
CA VAL A 298 -25.39 -15.27 7.11
C VAL A 298 -26.15 -15.59 8.40
N PHE A 299 -26.62 -14.58 9.13
CA PHE A 299 -27.44 -14.76 10.34
C PHE A 299 -28.77 -15.47 10.06
N LEU A 300 -29.45 -15.12 8.97
CA LEU A 300 -30.72 -15.78 8.58
C LEU A 300 -30.51 -17.25 8.23
N MET A 301 -29.47 -17.57 7.47
CA MET A 301 -29.09 -18.96 7.17
C MET A 301 -28.82 -19.77 8.45
N LEU A 302 -28.18 -19.15 9.43
CA LEU A 302 -27.92 -19.77 10.74
C LEU A 302 -29.21 -20.01 11.52
N VAL A 303 -30.10 -19.03 11.61
CA VAL A 303 -31.38 -19.19 12.32
C VAL A 303 -32.17 -20.33 11.70
N HIS A 304 -32.17 -20.43 10.36
CA HIS A 304 -32.81 -21.53 9.65
C HIS A 304 -32.18 -22.89 10.01
N LYS A 305 -30.84 -23.03 9.93
CA LYS A 305 -30.14 -24.27 10.30
C LYS A 305 -30.31 -24.63 11.78
N TYR A 306 -30.29 -23.65 12.67
CA TYR A 306 -30.48 -23.82 14.11
C TYR A 306 -31.87 -24.36 14.44
N ARG A 307 -32.92 -23.83 13.78
CA ARG A 307 -34.30 -24.31 13.97
C ARG A 307 -34.45 -25.78 13.56
N LYS A 308 -33.69 -26.23 12.56
CA LYS A 308 -33.79 -27.58 12.00
C LYS A 308 -33.08 -28.65 12.85
N ASP A 309 -31.99 -28.31 13.55
CA ASP A 309 -31.20 -29.31 14.29
C ASP A 309 -30.52 -28.72 15.53
N ARG A 310 -31.26 -28.60 16.63
CA ARG A 310 -30.81 -27.89 17.84
C ARG A 310 -29.67 -28.57 18.61
N LYS A 311 -29.55 -29.91 18.53
CA LYS A 311 -28.59 -30.68 19.35
C LYS A 311 -27.23 -30.87 18.67
N ASN A 312 -27.16 -30.92 17.34
CA ASN A 312 -25.92 -31.25 16.61
C ASN A 312 -25.36 -30.14 15.71
N ILE A 313 -25.79 -28.88 15.90
CA ILE A 313 -25.39 -27.73 15.06
C ILE A 313 -23.89 -27.65 14.83
N TYR A 314 -23.10 -27.75 15.90
CA TYR A 314 -21.65 -27.65 15.80
C TYR A 314 -21.06 -28.84 15.05
N GLN A 315 -21.49 -30.08 15.34
CA GLN A 315 -20.98 -31.27 14.66
C GLN A 315 -21.30 -31.22 13.16
N ASN A 316 -22.52 -30.84 12.81
CA ASN A 316 -23.00 -30.81 11.43
C ASN A 316 -22.51 -29.59 10.63
N ASN A 317 -22.04 -28.52 11.28
CA ASN A 317 -21.59 -27.29 10.62
C ASN A 317 -20.20 -26.81 11.10
N LYS A 318 -19.39 -27.72 11.65
CA LYS A 318 -18.09 -27.41 12.29
C LYS A 318 -17.20 -26.53 11.43
N TYR A 319 -17.05 -26.87 10.14
CA TYR A 319 -16.19 -26.13 9.22
C TYR A 319 -16.69 -24.71 8.98
N PHE A 320 -17.99 -24.55 8.75
CA PHE A 320 -18.61 -23.24 8.56
C PHE A 320 -18.49 -22.35 9.81
N ILE A 321 -18.80 -22.91 10.99
CA ILE A 321 -18.70 -22.19 12.27
C ILE A 321 -17.26 -21.74 12.55
N ASN A 322 -16.29 -22.63 12.38
CA ASN A 322 -14.88 -22.30 12.60
C ASN A 322 -14.40 -21.24 11.60
N ALA A 323 -14.84 -21.30 10.35
CA ALA A 323 -14.45 -20.32 9.34
C ALA A 323 -15.00 -18.93 9.66
N ILE A 324 -16.29 -18.82 9.95
CA ILE A 324 -16.91 -17.53 10.28
C ILE A 324 -16.30 -16.96 11.56
N PHE A 325 -16.01 -17.78 12.57
CA PHE A 325 -15.34 -17.32 13.79
C PHE A 325 -13.97 -16.69 13.50
N ILE A 326 -13.13 -17.36 12.71
CA ILE A 326 -11.80 -16.85 12.35
C ILE A 326 -11.92 -15.54 11.56
N ILE A 327 -12.76 -15.52 10.52
CA ILE A 327 -12.94 -14.34 9.67
C ILE A 327 -13.49 -13.17 10.49
N SER A 328 -14.51 -13.41 11.31
CA SER A 328 -15.12 -12.36 12.13
C SER A 328 -14.18 -11.80 13.18
N ILE A 329 -13.30 -12.60 13.80
CA ILE A 329 -12.28 -12.06 14.71
C ILE A 329 -11.32 -11.12 13.99
N ILE A 330 -10.82 -11.51 12.82
CA ILE A 330 -9.86 -10.69 12.05
C ILE A 330 -10.51 -9.38 11.62
N VAL A 331 -11.73 -9.45 11.07
CA VAL A 331 -12.47 -8.25 10.62
C VAL A 331 -12.91 -7.38 11.80
N SER A 332 -13.31 -7.98 12.93
CA SER A 332 -13.64 -7.24 14.15
C SER A 332 -12.44 -6.46 14.65
N TYR A 333 -11.29 -7.14 14.83
CA TYR A 333 -10.04 -6.50 15.24
C TYR A 333 -9.68 -5.34 14.33
N PHE A 334 -9.77 -5.54 13.00
CA PHE A 334 -9.51 -4.48 12.04
C PHE A 334 -10.45 -3.28 12.26
N CYS A 335 -11.76 -3.49 12.30
CA CYS A 335 -12.72 -2.40 12.47
C CYS A 335 -12.61 -1.71 13.83
N ASP A 336 -12.53 -2.47 14.92
CA ASP A 336 -12.51 -1.96 16.28
C ASP A 336 -11.28 -1.08 16.53
N VAL A 337 -10.12 -1.47 15.99
CA VAL A 337 -8.88 -0.68 16.09
C VAL A 337 -8.97 0.61 15.27
N PHE A 338 -9.57 0.58 14.08
CA PHE A 338 -9.77 1.82 13.30
C PHE A 338 -10.75 2.77 13.97
N ILE A 339 -11.81 2.27 14.62
CA ILE A 339 -12.70 3.10 15.45
C ILE A 339 -11.92 3.71 16.62
N PHE A 340 -11.09 2.91 17.29
CA PHE A 340 -10.24 3.42 18.37
C PHE A 340 -9.27 4.51 17.90
N ALA A 341 -8.64 4.33 16.74
CA ALA A 341 -7.64 5.25 16.20
C ALA A 341 -8.25 6.53 15.60
N LYS A 342 -9.41 6.44 14.94
CA LYS A 342 -10.06 7.55 14.22
C LYS A 342 -11.16 8.25 15.02
N GLY A 343 -11.67 7.63 16.08
CA GLY A 343 -12.80 8.14 16.85
C GLY A 343 -14.14 8.00 16.14
N THR A 344 -15.11 8.81 16.54
CA THR A 344 -16.51 8.70 16.09
C THR A 344 -16.80 9.38 14.75
N THR A 345 -15.86 10.15 14.20
CA THR A 345 -16.05 10.92 12.96
C THR A 345 -16.21 10.03 11.72
N VAL A 346 -15.68 8.80 11.76
CA VAL A 346 -15.79 7.80 10.68
C VAL A 346 -17.04 6.92 10.79
N LEU A 347 -17.88 7.14 11.80
CA LEU A 347 -19.04 6.28 12.08
C LEU A 347 -20.28 6.75 11.32
N HIS A 348 -20.65 5.99 10.29
CA HIS A 348 -21.96 6.06 9.65
C HIS A 348 -22.83 4.88 10.07
N PHE A 349 -24.16 5.04 9.98
CA PHE A 349 -25.13 4.03 10.41
C PHE A 349 -24.83 2.61 9.85
N GLY A 350 -24.47 2.49 8.57
CA GLY A 350 -24.16 1.19 7.97
C GLY A 350 -22.90 0.54 8.51
N ASN A 351 -21.84 1.32 8.74
CA ASN A 351 -20.60 0.78 9.30
C ASN A 351 -20.79 0.41 10.77
N ILE A 352 -21.56 1.18 11.54
CA ILE A 352 -21.93 0.82 12.92
C ILE A 352 -22.67 -0.53 12.91
N LEU A 353 -23.66 -0.68 12.03
CA LEU A 353 -24.39 -1.95 11.89
C LEU A 353 -23.46 -3.09 11.49
N PHE A 354 -22.55 -2.87 10.54
CA PHE A 354 -21.54 -3.86 10.13
C PHE A 354 -20.69 -4.31 11.31
N VAL A 355 -20.10 -3.36 12.06
CA VAL A 355 -19.21 -3.64 13.18
C VAL A 355 -19.92 -4.39 14.30
N ILE A 356 -21.15 -4.00 14.63
CA ILE A 356 -21.97 -4.73 15.61
C ILE A 356 -22.21 -6.16 15.13
N LEU A 357 -22.59 -6.36 13.87
CA LEU A 357 -22.87 -7.68 13.32
C LEU A 357 -21.63 -8.58 13.29
N VAL A 358 -20.46 -8.04 12.92
CA VAL A 358 -19.18 -8.78 12.93
C VAL A 358 -18.79 -9.18 14.35
N ASN A 359 -18.87 -8.25 15.31
CA ASN A 359 -18.61 -8.51 16.73
C ASN A 359 -19.58 -9.57 17.30
N LEU A 360 -20.87 -9.49 16.94
CA LEU A 360 -21.84 -10.51 17.32
C LEU A 360 -21.49 -11.88 16.71
N CYS A 361 -21.04 -11.94 15.46
CA CYS A 361 -20.53 -13.17 14.86
C CYS A 361 -19.36 -13.74 15.67
N SER A 362 -18.34 -12.95 15.96
CA SER A 362 -17.15 -13.43 16.68
C SER A 362 -17.51 -14.01 18.06
N ILE A 363 -18.34 -13.31 18.83
CA ILE A 363 -18.79 -13.76 20.15
C ILE A 363 -19.67 -15.01 20.06
N LEU A 364 -20.69 -15.01 19.19
CA LEU A 364 -21.66 -16.11 19.09
C LEU A 364 -20.98 -17.41 18.62
N PHE A 365 -20.18 -17.33 17.57
CA PHE A 365 -19.49 -18.51 17.04
C PHE A 365 -18.36 -18.97 17.95
N GLY A 366 -17.65 -18.05 18.60
CA GLY A 366 -16.68 -18.39 19.65
C GLY A 366 -17.34 -19.18 20.77
N LYS A 367 -18.46 -18.68 21.29
CA LYS A 367 -19.23 -19.37 22.34
C LYS A 367 -19.68 -20.77 21.90
N ILE A 368 -20.19 -20.93 20.68
CA ILE A 368 -20.57 -22.26 20.15
C ILE A 368 -19.35 -23.20 20.12
N ILE A 369 -18.19 -22.73 19.68
CA ILE A 369 -16.96 -23.53 19.63
C ILE A 369 -16.51 -23.92 21.04
N PHE A 370 -16.44 -22.98 21.97
CA PHE A 370 -15.95 -23.22 23.33
C PHE A 370 -16.91 -24.09 24.16
N GLN A 371 -18.22 -24.03 23.90
CA GLN A 371 -19.20 -24.92 24.55
C GLN A 371 -19.15 -26.36 24.04
N ASN A 372 -18.74 -26.58 22.78
CA ASN A 372 -18.74 -27.91 22.15
C ASN A 372 -17.36 -28.56 22.06
N LYS A 373 -16.28 -27.85 22.37
CA LYS A 373 -14.96 -28.46 22.55
C LYS A 373 -14.86 -28.99 23.98
N SER A 374 -14.51 -30.27 24.15
CA SER A 374 -13.98 -30.72 25.44
C SER A 374 -12.72 -29.91 25.75
N SER A 375 -12.45 -29.66 27.02
CA SER A 375 -11.29 -28.92 27.56
C SER A 375 -9.93 -29.61 27.29
N SER A 376 -9.72 -30.06 26.06
CA SER A 376 -8.42 -30.48 25.56
C SER A 376 -7.54 -29.23 25.46
N LYS A 377 -6.57 -29.14 26.37
CA LYS A 377 -5.51 -28.12 26.30
C LYS A 377 -4.89 -28.19 24.90
N ILE A 378 -4.82 -27.06 24.19
CA ILE A 378 -4.04 -26.96 22.95
C ILE A 378 -2.59 -27.25 23.35
N LYS A 379 -2.10 -28.44 23.03
CA LYS A 379 -0.71 -28.83 23.32
C LYS A 379 0.16 -28.39 22.16
N ILE A 380 0.79 -27.24 22.30
CA ILE A 380 1.88 -26.82 21.41
C ILE A 380 3.12 -27.61 21.83
N PRO A 381 3.77 -28.37 20.91
CA PRO A 381 4.99 -29.09 21.25
C PRO A 381 6.10 -28.13 21.72
N PHE A 382 6.87 -28.53 22.75
CA PHE A 382 7.98 -27.70 23.25
C PHE A 382 9.02 -27.39 22.15
N SER A 383 9.29 -28.33 21.25
CA SER A 383 10.17 -28.10 20.08
C SER A 383 9.69 -26.96 19.19
N LEU A 384 8.37 -26.82 19.02
CA LEU A 384 7.79 -25.74 18.23
C LEU A 384 7.88 -24.39 18.96
N LEU A 385 7.70 -24.39 20.29
CA LEU A 385 7.89 -23.18 21.09
C LEU A 385 9.34 -22.68 21.02
N LEU A 386 10.32 -23.58 21.03
CA LEU A 386 11.73 -23.22 20.87
C LEU A 386 12.01 -22.63 19.49
N VAL A 387 11.49 -23.26 18.42
CA VAL A 387 11.60 -22.74 17.05
C VAL A 387 10.98 -21.35 16.93
N ILE A 388 9.77 -21.15 17.46
CA ILE A 388 9.11 -19.85 17.50
C ILE A 388 9.98 -18.84 18.27
N GLY A 389 10.54 -19.22 19.41
CA GLY A 389 11.43 -18.36 20.19
C GLY A 389 12.68 -17.92 19.40
N VAL A 390 13.34 -18.85 18.70
CA VAL A 390 14.50 -18.54 17.85
C VAL A 390 14.12 -17.57 16.73
N VAL A 391 13.02 -17.82 16.02
CA VAL A 391 12.56 -16.95 14.93
C VAL A 391 12.22 -15.55 15.45
N ILE A 392 11.49 -15.45 16.57
CA ILE A 392 11.16 -14.17 17.20
C ILE A 392 12.44 -13.40 17.56
N VAL A 393 13.43 -14.04 18.18
CA VAL A 393 14.68 -13.35 18.56
C VAL A 393 15.38 -12.77 17.34
N VAL A 394 15.46 -13.52 16.24
CA VAL A 394 16.13 -13.04 15.02
C VAL A 394 15.32 -11.96 14.30
N GLU A 395 13.99 -12.05 14.27
CA GLU A 395 13.13 -10.99 13.72
C GLU A 395 13.22 -9.70 14.56
N LEU A 396 13.31 -9.81 15.89
CA LEU A 396 13.45 -8.65 16.79
C LEU A 396 14.75 -7.87 16.57
N LEU A 397 15.84 -8.51 16.12
CA LEU A 397 17.10 -7.81 15.79
C LEU A 397 16.91 -6.77 14.69
N GLN A 398 15.89 -6.92 13.86
CA GLN A 398 15.66 -6.07 12.69
C GLN A 398 14.70 -4.90 12.98
N PHE A 399 14.19 -4.77 14.21
CA PHE A 399 13.16 -3.76 14.53
C PHE A 399 13.64 -2.31 14.47
N ASN A 400 14.96 -2.10 14.47
CA ASN A 400 15.57 -0.78 14.34
C ASN A 400 15.73 -0.32 12.88
N ASN A 401 15.57 -1.23 11.92
CA ASN A 401 15.71 -0.91 10.51
C ASN A 401 14.53 -0.04 10.06
N VAL A 402 14.78 0.78 9.04
CA VAL A 402 13.70 1.49 8.32
C VAL A 402 13.56 0.91 6.91
N PRO A 403 12.33 0.81 6.38
CA PRO A 403 12.12 0.35 5.01
C PRO A 403 12.85 1.24 4.00
N ARG A 404 13.55 0.62 3.06
CA ARG A 404 14.32 1.27 1.99
C ARG A 404 13.84 0.81 0.62
N TYR A 405 14.22 1.52 -0.44
CA TYR A 405 13.92 1.12 -1.82
C TYR A 405 12.41 0.93 -2.05
N ASP A 406 11.98 -0.14 -2.72
CA ASP A 406 10.55 -0.47 -2.91
C ASP A 406 9.77 -0.57 -1.59
N ALA A 407 10.45 -0.98 -0.52
CA ALA A 407 9.89 -1.17 0.79
C ALA A 407 9.48 0.16 1.47
N ASN A 408 10.20 1.25 1.20
CA ASN A 408 9.79 2.62 1.55
C ASN A 408 8.44 2.95 0.89
N ILE A 409 8.27 2.58 -0.39
CA ILE A 409 7.03 2.86 -1.14
C ILE A 409 5.85 2.08 -0.54
N TYR A 410 6.04 0.80 -0.24
CA TYR A 410 5.00 -0.01 0.38
C TYR A 410 4.57 0.56 1.73
N TYR A 411 5.53 0.91 2.59
CA TYR A 411 5.22 1.44 3.91
C TYR A 411 4.64 2.85 3.86
N GLY A 412 5.26 3.77 3.11
CA GLY A 412 4.74 5.13 2.94
C GLY A 412 3.32 5.14 2.38
N SER A 413 3.03 4.24 1.43
CA SER A 413 1.66 4.05 0.91
C SER A 413 0.71 3.51 1.98
N LEU A 414 1.17 2.61 2.86
CA LEU A 414 0.36 2.09 3.97
C LEU A 414 0.07 3.19 5.01
N VAL A 415 1.06 4.00 5.39
CA VAL A 415 0.87 5.16 6.27
C VAL A 415 -0.22 6.07 5.70
N ARG A 416 -0.13 6.37 4.41
CA ARG A 416 -1.15 7.16 3.72
C ARG A 416 -2.51 6.45 3.67
N ALA A 417 -2.53 5.16 3.39
CA ALA A 417 -3.76 4.36 3.35
C ALA A 417 -4.53 4.44 4.66
N THR A 418 -3.85 4.34 5.80
CA THR A 418 -4.49 4.47 7.12
C THR A 418 -5.03 5.88 7.39
N LYS A 419 -4.38 6.93 6.86
CA LYS A 419 -4.92 8.30 6.90
C LYS A 419 -6.21 8.43 6.09
N LEU A 420 -6.28 7.81 4.92
CA LEU A 420 -7.40 7.96 3.97
C LEU A 420 -8.58 7.01 4.23
N PHE A 421 -8.36 5.91 4.95
CA PHE A 421 -9.41 4.94 5.23
C PHE A 421 -10.43 5.48 6.26
N ASN A 422 -11.72 5.46 5.88
CA ASN A 422 -12.83 6.00 6.66
C ASN A 422 -13.84 4.92 7.10
N LEU A 423 -13.36 3.69 7.31
CA LEU A 423 -14.15 2.55 7.77
C LEU A 423 -15.26 2.09 6.80
N ASP A 424 -15.28 2.56 5.56
CA ASP A 424 -16.27 2.22 4.52
C ASP A 424 -15.67 1.35 3.39
N PHE A 425 -16.54 0.73 2.59
CA PHE A 425 -16.12 -0.22 1.56
C PHE A 425 -15.31 0.42 0.42
N LEU A 426 -15.69 1.60 -0.05
CA LEU A 426 -15.03 2.28 -1.17
C LEU A 426 -13.66 2.83 -0.75
N SER A 427 -13.55 3.43 0.44
CA SER A 427 -12.24 3.83 0.96
C SER A 427 -11.36 2.62 1.26
N PHE A 428 -11.90 1.46 1.66
CA PHE A 428 -11.11 0.22 1.78
C PHE A 428 -10.52 -0.22 0.44
N LEU A 429 -11.30 -0.15 -0.64
CA LEU A 429 -10.84 -0.51 -1.98
C LEU A 429 -9.76 0.45 -2.51
N GLY A 430 -9.92 1.76 -2.29
CA GLY A 430 -8.97 2.78 -2.76
C GLY A 430 -7.75 2.96 -1.88
N ALA A 431 -7.91 3.09 -0.56
CA ALA A 431 -6.82 3.46 0.33
C ALA A 431 -5.74 2.36 0.38
N PHE A 432 -6.14 1.09 0.46
CA PHE A 432 -5.21 -0.04 0.58
C PHE A 432 -4.70 -0.57 -0.76
N ASN A 433 -4.59 0.32 -1.76
CA ASN A 433 -3.81 0.09 -2.97
C ASN A 433 -2.41 0.69 -2.79
N CYS A 434 -1.55 -0.01 -2.05
CA CYS A 434 -0.24 0.47 -1.62
C CYS A 434 0.83 0.09 -2.65
N TRP A 435 0.92 0.81 -3.77
CA TRP A 435 1.70 0.46 -4.98
C TRP A 435 1.18 -0.78 -5.74
N LYS A 436 0.79 -1.82 -5.00
CA LYS A 436 0.00 -2.95 -5.47
C LYS A 436 -1.18 -3.18 -4.51
N TRP A 437 -2.12 -4.02 -4.94
CA TRP A 437 -3.22 -4.50 -4.10
C TRP A 437 -2.72 -5.04 -2.76
N ALA A 438 -3.10 -4.41 -1.66
CA ALA A 438 -2.61 -4.74 -0.32
C ALA A 438 -3.72 -5.02 0.69
N GLN A 439 -5.00 -5.05 0.27
CA GLN A 439 -6.16 -5.23 1.15
C GLN A 439 -6.07 -6.50 2.01
N GLY A 440 -5.45 -7.58 1.49
CA GLY A 440 -5.25 -8.82 2.23
C GLY A 440 -4.31 -8.64 3.42
N LEU A 441 -3.15 -8.04 3.21
CA LEU A 441 -2.17 -7.71 4.26
C LEU A 441 -2.66 -6.60 5.19
N ALA A 442 -3.41 -5.63 4.65
CA ALA A 442 -3.95 -4.49 5.39
C ALA A 442 -4.85 -4.94 6.56
N LEU A 443 -5.55 -6.07 6.47
CA LEU A 443 -6.34 -6.62 7.58
C LEU A 443 -5.52 -6.88 8.85
N PHE A 444 -4.20 -7.02 8.73
CA PHE A 444 -3.29 -7.28 9.85
C PHE A 444 -2.36 -6.09 10.13
N ALA A 445 -1.76 -5.51 9.09
CA ALA A 445 -0.75 -4.46 9.24
C ALA A 445 -1.35 -3.06 9.49
N ALA A 446 -2.45 -2.72 8.79
CA ALA A 446 -3.03 -1.38 8.86
C ALA A 446 -3.59 -1.00 10.24
N PRO A 447 -4.20 -1.90 11.03
CA PRO A 447 -4.63 -1.59 12.40
C PRO A 447 -3.48 -1.10 13.29
N LEU A 448 -2.30 -1.73 13.20
CA LEU A 448 -1.16 -1.34 14.03
C LEU A 448 -0.51 -0.05 13.54
N GLU A 449 -0.50 0.21 12.23
CA GLU A 449 -0.10 1.51 11.69
C GLU A 449 -1.08 2.63 12.11
N ALA A 450 -2.38 2.34 12.19
CA ALA A 450 -3.38 3.31 12.64
C ALA A 450 -3.19 3.71 14.12
N VAL A 451 -2.75 2.78 14.97
CA VAL A 451 -2.45 3.04 16.39
C VAL A 451 -1.09 3.71 16.57
N LEU A 452 -0.12 3.38 15.71
CA LEU A 452 1.26 3.87 15.78
C LEU A 452 1.68 4.58 14.48
N PRO A 453 1.05 5.71 14.12
CA PRO A 453 1.21 6.33 12.81
C PRO A 453 2.65 6.80 12.56
N GLY A 454 3.22 6.36 11.43
CA GLY A 454 4.58 6.63 11.00
C GLY A 454 5.66 5.94 11.84
N ARG A 455 5.28 4.96 12.68
CA ARG A 455 6.20 4.13 13.48
C ARG A 455 6.16 2.70 12.98
N ILE A 456 7.19 2.34 12.22
CA ILE A 456 7.27 1.06 11.51
C ILE A 456 7.15 -0.19 12.39
N ILE A 457 7.52 -0.06 13.65
CA ILE A 457 7.41 -1.13 14.65
C ILE A 457 6.01 -1.75 14.71
N GLY A 458 4.94 -0.99 14.45
CA GLY A 458 3.58 -1.51 14.39
C GLY A 458 3.41 -2.57 13.30
N VAL A 459 3.96 -2.31 12.10
CA VAL A 459 3.91 -3.25 10.98
C VAL A 459 4.82 -4.46 11.24
N TYR A 460 5.97 -4.26 11.88
CA TYR A 460 6.84 -5.38 12.28
C TYR A 460 6.15 -6.31 13.29
N ILE A 461 5.41 -5.76 14.26
CA ILE A 461 4.58 -6.57 15.16
C ILE A 461 3.50 -7.34 14.38
N ALA A 462 2.85 -6.71 13.39
CA ALA A 462 1.87 -7.41 12.55
C ALA A 462 2.50 -8.60 11.81
N ASN A 463 3.66 -8.39 11.18
CA ASN A 463 4.39 -9.43 10.47
C ASN A 463 4.82 -10.55 11.43
N LEU A 464 5.33 -10.22 12.62
CA LEU A 464 5.70 -11.20 13.66
C LEU A 464 4.51 -12.09 14.04
N VAL A 465 3.32 -11.50 14.23
CA VAL A 465 2.09 -12.25 14.53
C VAL A 465 1.72 -13.19 13.38
N ILE A 466 1.80 -12.72 12.13
CA ILE A 466 1.56 -13.55 10.94
C ILE A 466 2.59 -14.69 10.87
N THR A 467 3.87 -14.43 11.12
CA THR A 467 4.93 -15.45 11.17
C THR A 467 4.59 -16.53 12.19
N VAL A 468 4.30 -16.17 13.45
CA VAL A 468 4.01 -17.13 14.52
C VAL A 468 2.79 -18.00 14.21
N ILE A 469 1.71 -17.40 13.70
CA ILE A 469 0.51 -18.15 13.27
C ILE A 469 0.88 -19.12 12.14
N THR A 470 1.68 -18.67 11.18
CA THR A 470 2.11 -19.47 10.04
C THR A 470 2.95 -20.67 10.46
N LEU A 471 3.92 -20.49 11.36
CA LEU A 471 4.74 -21.61 11.87
C LEU A 471 3.90 -22.66 12.59
N CYS A 472 2.89 -22.24 13.36
CA CYS A 472 1.95 -23.17 13.99
C CYS A 472 1.14 -23.96 12.96
N ILE A 473 0.66 -23.29 11.90
CA ILE A 473 -0.11 -23.93 10.83
C ILE A 473 0.78 -24.87 10.01
N LEU A 474 2.01 -24.47 9.67
CA LEU A 474 2.95 -25.26 8.90
C LEU A 474 3.37 -26.53 9.64
N HIS A 475 3.70 -26.42 10.93
CA HIS A 475 3.99 -27.59 11.77
C HIS A 475 2.83 -28.59 11.75
N TRP A 476 1.60 -28.09 11.90
CA TRP A 476 0.40 -28.92 11.81
C TRP A 476 0.22 -29.54 10.41
N LEU A 477 0.48 -28.76 9.35
CA LEU A 477 0.37 -29.18 7.96
C LEU A 477 1.32 -30.35 7.65
N ILE A 478 2.59 -30.21 8.03
CA ILE A 478 3.62 -31.26 7.86
C ILE A 478 3.19 -32.55 8.57
N LYS A 479 2.76 -32.45 9.84
CA LYS A 479 2.28 -33.61 10.60
C LYS A 479 1.02 -34.27 10.03
N LYS A 480 0.24 -33.53 9.23
CA LYS A 480 -0.98 -34.03 8.60
C LYS A 480 -0.72 -34.68 7.25
N ILE A 481 0.31 -34.24 6.53
CA ILE A 481 0.75 -34.82 5.25
C ILE A 481 1.62 -36.07 5.49
N TYR A 482 2.59 -35.96 6.40
CA TYR A 482 3.57 -37.00 6.71
C TYR A 482 3.33 -37.58 8.10
N LEU A 483 2.88 -38.85 8.14
CA LEU A 483 2.50 -39.52 9.39
C LEU A 483 3.72 -39.89 10.25
N ASP A 484 4.82 -40.29 9.61
CA ASP A 484 6.03 -40.81 10.26
C ASP A 484 6.98 -39.73 10.79
N ILE A 485 6.73 -38.46 10.45
CA ILE A 485 7.51 -37.33 10.92
C ILE A 485 7.18 -37.03 12.39
N THR A 486 8.20 -36.90 13.24
CA THR A 486 8.03 -36.58 14.66
C THR A 486 7.76 -35.09 14.89
N ASN A 487 7.28 -34.71 16.09
CA ASN A 487 7.08 -33.28 16.42
C ASN A 487 8.37 -32.47 16.29
N LEU A 488 9.51 -33.01 16.74
CA LEU A 488 10.80 -32.32 16.61
C LEU A 488 11.12 -32.07 15.14
N GLN A 489 11.01 -33.09 14.28
CA GLN A 489 11.30 -32.97 12.85
C GLN A 489 10.37 -31.97 12.17
N ALA A 490 9.06 -31.99 12.46
CA ALA A 490 8.13 -31.00 11.92
C ALA A 490 8.45 -29.57 12.39
N SER A 491 8.88 -29.40 13.64
CA SER A 491 9.35 -28.10 14.15
C SER A 491 10.62 -27.64 13.44
N MET A 492 11.61 -28.52 13.27
CA MET A 492 12.85 -28.20 12.53
C MET A 492 12.58 -27.89 11.05
N ILE A 493 11.68 -28.62 10.37
CA ILE A 493 11.27 -28.25 9.00
C ILE A 493 10.56 -26.88 8.96
N SER A 494 9.82 -26.51 10.01
CA SER A 494 9.25 -25.16 10.12
C SER A 494 10.32 -24.09 10.33
N LEU A 495 11.41 -24.43 11.03
CA LEU A 495 12.61 -23.59 11.14
C LEU A 495 13.30 -23.44 9.78
N LEU A 496 13.46 -24.54 9.04
CA LEU A 496 13.99 -24.53 7.68
C LEU A 496 13.18 -23.63 6.76
N PHE A 497 11.85 -23.63 6.89
CA PHE A 497 10.99 -22.70 6.16
C PHE A 497 11.24 -21.25 6.58
N ALA A 498 11.33 -20.96 7.89
CA ALA A 498 11.55 -19.61 8.40
C ALA A 498 12.91 -19.04 7.99
N PHE A 499 13.95 -19.88 7.98
CA PHE A 499 15.32 -19.52 7.59
C PHE A 499 15.63 -19.86 6.14
N SER A 500 14.65 -20.33 5.36
CA SER A 500 14.86 -20.62 3.95
C SER A 500 15.34 -19.34 3.27
N PRO A 501 16.21 -19.47 2.24
CA PRO A 501 16.90 -18.32 1.70
C PRO A 501 15.94 -17.21 1.34
N TYR A 502 16.35 -15.99 1.72
CA TYR A 502 15.69 -14.73 1.42
C TYR A 502 14.57 -14.32 2.37
N ILE A 503 14.23 -15.15 3.36
CA ILE A 503 13.03 -14.88 4.16
C ILE A 503 13.31 -13.97 5.34
N VAL A 504 14.21 -14.38 6.23
CA VAL A 504 14.46 -13.65 7.47
C VAL A 504 14.94 -12.23 7.18
N GLY A 505 15.83 -12.06 6.19
CA GLY A 505 16.31 -10.76 5.77
C GLY A 505 15.21 -9.85 5.21
N LEU A 506 14.11 -10.40 4.68
CA LEU A 506 13.00 -9.61 4.15
C LEU A 506 11.99 -9.17 5.20
N PHE A 507 12.08 -9.69 6.43
CA PHE A 507 11.13 -9.38 7.49
C PHE A 507 11.01 -7.86 7.75
N SER A 508 12.14 -7.16 7.93
CA SER A 508 12.13 -5.70 8.11
C SER A 508 12.09 -4.91 6.82
N TYR A 509 12.32 -5.57 5.68
CA TYR A 509 12.22 -4.94 4.37
C TYR A 509 10.80 -4.41 4.18
N ILE A 510 9.77 -5.23 4.45
CA ILE A 510 8.36 -4.97 4.11
C ILE A 510 8.15 -5.13 2.61
N ASP A 511 7.96 -6.40 2.24
CA ASP A 511 7.46 -6.78 0.94
C ASP A 511 6.19 -7.64 1.08
N MET A 512 5.38 -7.63 0.03
CA MET A 512 4.15 -8.41 -0.02
C MET A 512 4.37 -9.85 -0.50
N ASP A 513 5.55 -10.19 -1.06
CA ASP A 513 5.83 -11.53 -1.60
C ASP A 513 5.88 -12.57 -0.49
N TRP A 514 6.53 -12.19 0.61
CA TRP A 514 6.63 -13.08 1.76
C TRP A 514 5.27 -13.31 2.44
N ASN A 515 4.46 -12.26 2.58
CA ASN A 515 3.11 -12.41 3.11
C ASN A 515 2.23 -13.30 2.22
N VAL A 516 2.40 -13.28 0.89
CA VAL A 516 1.73 -14.23 -0.01
C VAL A 516 2.11 -15.67 0.31
N THR A 517 3.39 -15.94 0.59
CA THR A 517 3.86 -17.28 0.97
C THR A 517 3.27 -17.75 2.30
N PHE A 518 3.16 -16.85 3.29
CA PHE A 518 2.47 -17.12 4.54
C PHE A 518 0.99 -17.45 4.35
N PHE A 519 0.28 -16.65 3.55
CA PHE A 519 -1.13 -16.92 3.24
C PHE A 519 -1.31 -18.19 2.39
N ALA A 520 -0.32 -18.59 1.60
CA ALA A 520 -0.31 -19.88 0.91
C ALA A 520 -0.28 -21.06 1.90
N VAL A 521 0.50 -20.99 2.99
CA VAL A 521 0.47 -22.00 4.07
C VAL A 521 -0.93 -22.10 4.67
N TRP A 522 -1.58 -20.96 4.93
CA TRP A 522 -2.92 -20.92 5.52
C TRP A 522 -3.97 -21.50 4.56
N PHE A 523 -3.83 -21.19 3.28
CA PHE A 523 -4.66 -21.72 2.21
C PHE A 523 -4.53 -23.24 2.09
N LEU A 524 -3.31 -23.80 2.05
CA LEU A 524 -3.11 -25.26 2.02
C LEU A 524 -3.75 -25.93 3.23
N ALA A 525 -3.66 -25.32 4.42
CA ALA A 525 -4.33 -25.84 5.60
C ALA A 525 -5.87 -25.79 5.50
N ALA A 526 -6.43 -24.77 4.83
CA ALA A 526 -7.86 -24.70 4.54
C ALA A 526 -8.30 -25.79 3.54
N VAL A 527 -7.47 -26.06 2.51
CA VAL A 527 -7.68 -27.13 1.53
C VAL A 527 -7.65 -28.51 2.20
N ILE A 528 -6.64 -28.82 3.02
CA ILE A 528 -6.57 -30.11 3.76
C ILE A 528 -7.77 -30.29 4.68
N LYS A 529 -8.26 -29.22 5.31
CA LYS A 529 -9.46 -29.28 6.16
C LYS A 529 -10.76 -29.40 5.35
N GLY A 530 -10.74 -29.23 4.03
CA GLY A 530 -11.94 -29.21 3.19
C GLY A 530 -12.90 -28.07 3.56
N ASN A 531 -12.36 -26.92 3.99
CA ASN A 531 -13.17 -25.79 4.45
C ASN A 531 -13.32 -24.73 3.35
N ASP A 532 -14.39 -24.84 2.56
CA ASP A 532 -14.65 -23.97 1.40
C ASP A 532 -14.63 -22.47 1.71
N LEU A 533 -15.10 -22.07 2.90
CA LEU A 533 -15.15 -20.65 3.27
C LEU A 533 -13.76 -20.13 3.65
N LEU A 534 -12.96 -20.93 4.35
CA LEU A 534 -11.56 -20.57 4.61
C LEU A 534 -10.74 -20.58 3.33
N ILE A 535 -10.99 -21.52 2.41
CA ILE A 535 -10.37 -21.55 1.07
C ILE A 535 -10.62 -20.23 0.34
N SER A 536 -11.89 -19.77 0.33
CA SER A 536 -12.27 -18.49 -0.25
C SER A 536 -11.57 -17.32 0.44
N PHE A 537 -11.61 -17.26 1.77
CA PHE A 537 -10.99 -16.17 2.53
C PHE A 537 -9.46 -16.11 2.35
N THR A 538 -8.76 -17.23 2.43
CA THR A 538 -7.31 -17.26 2.18
C THR A 538 -6.98 -16.99 0.70
N GLY A 539 -7.87 -17.35 -0.22
CA GLY A 539 -7.77 -16.94 -1.63
C GLY A 539 -7.88 -15.43 -1.81
N PHE A 540 -8.77 -14.77 -1.05
CA PHE A 540 -8.85 -13.31 -0.97
C PHE A 540 -7.55 -12.73 -0.39
N LEU A 541 -7.06 -13.24 0.74
CA LEU A 541 -5.81 -12.79 1.36
C LEU A 541 -4.65 -12.83 0.37
N MET A 542 -4.46 -13.93 -0.36
CA MET A 542 -3.40 -14.03 -1.38
C MET A 542 -3.62 -13.10 -2.56
N SER A 543 -4.83 -13.13 -3.16
CA SER A 543 -5.12 -12.37 -4.39
C SER A 543 -5.03 -10.87 -4.20
N PHE A 544 -5.39 -10.39 -3.01
CA PHE A 544 -5.38 -8.97 -2.63
C PHE A 544 -4.17 -8.59 -1.78
N THR A 545 -3.11 -9.40 -1.79
CA THR A 545 -1.78 -9.03 -1.26
C THR A 545 -0.77 -8.86 -2.38
N LYS A 546 -0.87 -9.67 -3.45
CA LYS A 546 -0.06 -9.47 -4.66
C LYS A 546 -0.66 -10.21 -5.85
N ILE A 547 -0.39 -9.71 -7.06
CA ILE A 547 -0.82 -10.37 -8.31
C ILE A 547 -0.23 -11.79 -8.45
N THR A 548 0.98 -12.03 -7.94
CA THR A 548 1.58 -13.37 -7.88
C THR A 548 0.79 -14.32 -6.98
N GLY A 549 0.21 -13.81 -5.88
CA GLY A 549 -0.71 -14.55 -5.02
C GLY A 549 -2.04 -14.90 -5.71
N PHE A 550 -2.59 -13.99 -6.51
CA PHE A 550 -3.75 -14.28 -7.37
C PHE A 550 -3.44 -15.38 -8.40
N ALA A 551 -2.33 -15.24 -9.13
CA ALA A 551 -1.91 -16.22 -10.13
C ALA A 551 -1.68 -17.60 -9.50
N PHE A 552 -0.98 -17.65 -8.36
CA PHE A 552 -0.77 -18.86 -7.59
C PHE A 552 -2.10 -19.54 -7.21
N TYR A 553 -3.06 -18.77 -6.67
CA TYR A 553 -4.37 -19.30 -6.29
C TYR A 553 -5.09 -19.95 -7.47
N VAL A 554 -5.17 -19.26 -8.62
CA VAL A 554 -5.82 -19.77 -9.84
C VAL A 554 -5.12 -21.03 -10.35
N PHE A 555 -3.80 -21.01 -10.46
CA PHE A 555 -3.02 -22.16 -10.92
C PHE A 555 -3.12 -23.35 -9.95
N PHE A 556 -3.17 -23.09 -8.65
CA PHE A 556 -3.36 -24.15 -7.66
C PHE A 556 -4.74 -24.79 -7.81
N LEU A 557 -5.82 -24.00 -7.92
CA LEU A 557 -7.17 -24.54 -8.08
C LEU A 557 -7.26 -25.42 -9.35
N PHE A 558 -6.64 -24.97 -10.44
CA PHE A 558 -6.56 -25.72 -11.70
C PHE A 558 -5.75 -27.02 -11.56
N ALA A 559 -4.54 -26.95 -11.01
CA ALA A 559 -3.68 -28.11 -10.79
C ALA A 559 -4.34 -29.13 -9.86
N TYR A 560 -4.91 -28.67 -8.74
CA TYR A 560 -5.59 -29.51 -7.77
C TYR A 560 -6.79 -30.22 -8.37
N MET A 561 -7.59 -29.52 -9.18
CA MET A 561 -8.69 -30.13 -9.91
C MET A 561 -8.21 -31.24 -10.86
N ILE A 562 -7.20 -30.97 -11.70
CA ILE A 562 -6.70 -31.96 -12.67
C ILE A 562 -6.20 -33.21 -11.96
N ILE A 563 -5.35 -33.03 -10.94
CA ILE A 563 -4.70 -34.13 -10.24
C ILE A 563 -5.73 -34.94 -9.44
N ASP A 564 -6.65 -34.29 -8.74
CA ASP A 564 -7.71 -34.96 -7.96
C ASP A 564 -8.66 -35.77 -8.85
N VAL A 565 -9.08 -35.21 -10.01
CA VAL A 565 -9.91 -35.92 -11.00
C VAL A 565 -9.16 -37.10 -11.62
N TYR A 566 -7.87 -36.95 -11.91
CA TYR A 566 -7.05 -38.02 -12.51
C TYR A 566 -6.84 -39.19 -11.55
N ILE A 567 -6.53 -38.91 -10.28
CA ILE A 567 -6.23 -39.94 -9.28
C ILE A 567 -7.51 -40.67 -8.83
N ASN A 568 -8.61 -39.94 -8.59
CA ASN A 568 -9.86 -40.53 -8.11
C ASN A 568 -10.75 -41.09 -9.24
N LYS A 569 -10.14 -41.62 -10.30
CA LYS A 569 -10.85 -42.03 -11.51
C LYS A 569 -11.64 -43.33 -11.31
N ASN A 570 -12.84 -43.23 -10.74
CA ASN A 570 -13.81 -44.32 -10.59
C ASN A 570 -14.49 -44.72 -11.91
N LYS A 571 -13.74 -45.28 -12.88
CA LYS A 571 -14.22 -45.86 -14.17
C LYS A 571 -15.10 -44.95 -15.08
N LYS A 572 -15.26 -43.64 -14.77
CA LYS A 572 -15.99 -42.66 -15.59
C LYS A 572 -15.05 -41.89 -16.52
N SER A 573 -15.59 -41.29 -17.59
CA SER A 573 -14.83 -40.36 -18.44
C SER A 573 -14.37 -39.14 -17.64
N PHE A 574 -13.21 -38.57 -18.00
CA PHE A 574 -12.61 -37.41 -17.33
C PHE A 574 -13.62 -36.26 -17.20
N PHE A 575 -14.33 -35.93 -18.29
CA PHE A 575 -15.33 -34.87 -18.31
C PHE A 575 -16.46 -35.07 -17.29
N LYS A 576 -16.95 -36.31 -17.13
CA LYS A 576 -18.02 -36.61 -16.16
C LYS A 576 -17.55 -36.47 -14.71
N GLN A 577 -16.29 -36.78 -14.42
CA GLN A 577 -15.71 -36.55 -13.09
C GLN A 577 -15.41 -35.08 -12.83
N PHE A 578 -14.90 -34.37 -13.84
CA PHE A 578 -14.74 -32.92 -13.80
C PHE A 578 -16.05 -32.21 -13.43
N MET A 579 -17.17 -32.54 -14.11
CA MET A 579 -18.47 -31.96 -13.79
C MET A 579 -18.95 -32.30 -12.36
N ASN A 580 -18.62 -33.49 -11.84
CA ASN A 580 -18.96 -33.86 -10.45
C ASN A 580 -18.08 -33.15 -9.42
N TRP A 581 -16.81 -32.91 -9.76
CA TRP A 581 -15.87 -32.20 -8.90
C TRP A 581 -16.32 -30.75 -8.70
N TRP A 582 -16.83 -30.13 -9.77
CA TRP A 582 -17.32 -28.76 -9.81
C TRP A 582 -18.72 -28.62 -9.19
N SER A 583 -18.85 -28.90 -7.89
CA SER A 583 -20.09 -28.61 -7.17
C SER A 583 -20.37 -27.10 -7.17
N TRP A 584 -21.63 -26.69 -7.32
CA TRP A 584 -22.04 -25.27 -7.27
C TRP A 584 -21.43 -24.52 -6.07
N LYS A 585 -21.34 -25.17 -4.90
CA LYS A 585 -20.70 -24.60 -3.71
C LYS A 585 -19.22 -24.22 -3.94
N LYS A 586 -18.43 -25.10 -4.56
CA LYS A 586 -17.02 -24.82 -4.91
C LYS A 586 -16.95 -23.71 -5.97
N VAL A 587 -17.83 -23.74 -6.97
CA VAL A 587 -17.86 -22.69 -8.01
C VAL A 587 -18.03 -21.33 -7.37
N PHE A 588 -19.06 -21.17 -6.53
CA PHE A 588 -19.35 -19.89 -5.91
C PHE A 588 -18.25 -19.48 -4.93
N LEU A 589 -17.81 -20.35 -4.02
CA LEU A 589 -16.88 -19.94 -2.96
C LEU A 589 -15.43 -19.86 -3.43
N TRP A 590 -14.95 -20.80 -4.24
CA TRP A 590 -13.55 -20.86 -4.65
C TRP A 590 -13.24 -19.88 -5.78
N LEU A 591 -14.20 -19.60 -6.68
CA LEU A 591 -14.00 -18.56 -7.69
C LEU A 591 -14.34 -17.15 -7.20
N PHE A 592 -15.00 -16.99 -6.04
CA PHE A 592 -15.35 -15.65 -5.54
C PHE A 592 -14.14 -14.71 -5.43
N PRO A 593 -12.99 -15.10 -4.83
CA PRO A 593 -11.82 -14.23 -4.80
C PRO A 593 -11.30 -13.88 -6.19
N VAL A 594 -11.39 -14.83 -7.13
CA VAL A 594 -10.96 -14.63 -8.52
C VAL A 594 -11.85 -13.60 -9.20
N LEU A 595 -13.17 -13.72 -9.06
CA LEU A 595 -14.14 -12.79 -9.62
C LEU A 595 -13.98 -11.39 -9.00
N CYS A 596 -13.84 -11.30 -7.69
CA CYS A 596 -13.58 -10.03 -7.00
C CYS A 596 -12.30 -9.38 -7.50
N PHE A 597 -11.21 -10.16 -7.61
CA PHE A 597 -9.94 -9.65 -8.13
C PHE A 597 -10.08 -9.22 -9.59
N MET A 598 -10.77 -9.95 -10.46
CA MET A 598 -10.97 -9.57 -11.87
C MET A 598 -11.80 -8.30 -12.02
N VAL A 599 -12.85 -8.13 -11.22
CA VAL A 599 -13.63 -6.88 -11.17
C VAL A 599 -12.74 -5.72 -10.77
N LEU A 600 -11.96 -5.88 -9.72
CA LEU A 600 -11.03 -4.86 -9.26
C LEU A 600 -9.87 -4.66 -10.22
N PHE A 601 -9.40 -5.67 -10.93
CA PHE A 601 -8.37 -5.52 -11.95
C PHE A 601 -8.89 -4.67 -13.12
N LYS A 602 -10.15 -4.83 -13.49
CA LYS A 602 -10.79 -4.08 -14.58
C LYS A 602 -11.17 -2.64 -14.20
N TYR A 603 -11.65 -2.44 -12.98
CA TYR A 603 -12.16 -1.14 -12.52
C TYR A 603 -11.29 -0.48 -11.43
N GLY A 604 -10.17 -1.09 -11.09
CA GLY A 604 -9.29 -0.69 -9.99
C GLY A 604 -8.62 0.64 -10.20
N ASP A 605 -8.40 1.03 -11.46
CA ASP A 605 -7.86 2.35 -11.82
C ASP A 605 -8.71 3.52 -11.31
N TYR A 606 -10.00 3.31 -11.04
CA TYR A 606 -10.84 4.33 -10.42
C TYR A 606 -10.50 4.54 -8.93
N PHE A 607 -9.82 3.57 -8.32
CA PHE A 607 -9.47 3.54 -6.91
C PHE A 607 -7.96 3.77 -6.68
N THR A 608 -7.10 3.48 -7.67
CA THR A 608 -5.63 3.61 -7.58
C THR A 608 -5.17 5.02 -7.22
N SER A 609 -5.82 6.05 -7.75
CA SER A 609 -5.44 7.45 -7.51
C SER A 609 -5.57 7.90 -6.06
N GLN A 610 -6.33 7.19 -5.21
CA GLN A 610 -6.54 7.59 -3.83
C GLN A 610 -5.25 7.50 -3.00
N SER A 611 -4.47 6.43 -3.14
CA SER A 611 -3.25 6.21 -2.36
C SER A 611 -1.95 6.28 -3.17
N PHE A 612 -2.02 6.15 -4.50
CA PHE A 612 -0.84 5.97 -5.36
C PHE A 612 -0.35 7.25 -6.05
N TYR A 613 0.99 7.40 -6.12
CA TYR A 613 1.68 8.53 -6.75
C TYR A 613 2.63 8.16 -7.90
N GLY A 614 2.75 6.86 -8.22
CA GLY A 614 3.64 6.40 -9.26
C GLY A 614 3.00 6.39 -10.66
N THR A 615 3.85 6.39 -11.68
CA THR A 615 3.43 6.16 -13.07
C THR A 615 2.93 4.72 -13.26
N PHE A 616 1.71 4.61 -13.77
CA PHE A 616 1.21 3.63 -14.75
C PHE A 616 1.89 2.23 -14.80
N VAL A 617 1.08 1.17 -14.61
CA VAL A 617 1.44 -0.23 -14.93
C VAL A 617 1.73 -0.34 -16.42
N SER A 618 2.93 -0.81 -16.82
CA SER A 618 3.38 -0.89 -18.22
C SER A 618 2.27 -1.25 -19.21
N THR A 619 2.22 -0.53 -20.35
CA THR A 619 1.24 -0.77 -21.44
C THR A 619 1.42 -2.15 -22.09
N SER A 620 2.58 -2.79 -21.91
CA SER A 620 2.86 -4.17 -22.34
C SER A 620 3.27 -5.04 -21.14
N MET A 621 2.38 -5.94 -20.72
CA MET A 621 2.63 -6.92 -19.65
C MET A 621 3.60 -8.05 -20.06
N ILE A 622 3.94 -8.17 -21.34
CA ILE A 622 4.66 -9.32 -21.89
C ILE A 622 5.75 -8.81 -22.84
N ASN A 623 7.00 -8.85 -22.40
CA ASN A 623 8.15 -8.93 -23.30
C ASN A 623 8.63 -10.37 -23.25
N LEU A 624 8.39 -11.09 -24.34
CA LEU A 624 8.82 -12.48 -24.44
C LEU A 624 10.36 -12.53 -24.50
N LEU A 625 10.96 -13.37 -23.65
CA LEU A 625 12.32 -13.91 -23.82
C LEU A 625 13.51 -13.00 -23.46
N ASP A 626 13.42 -12.16 -22.43
CA ASP A 626 14.66 -11.58 -21.83
C ASP A 626 15.49 -12.70 -21.16
N LYS A 627 16.62 -13.03 -21.78
CA LYS A 627 17.54 -14.08 -21.33
C LYS A 627 18.09 -13.80 -19.92
N ASN A 628 18.38 -12.54 -19.60
CA ASN A 628 18.95 -12.15 -18.32
C ASN A 628 17.92 -12.35 -17.20
N GLN A 629 16.67 -11.97 -17.46
CA GLN A 629 15.54 -12.22 -16.57
C GLN A 629 15.31 -13.72 -16.36
N ILE A 630 15.18 -14.51 -17.43
CA ILE A 630 14.92 -15.94 -17.33
C ILE A 630 16.01 -16.63 -16.50
N MET A 631 17.27 -16.32 -16.79
CA MET A 631 18.42 -16.87 -16.07
C MET A 631 18.40 -16.49 -14.60
N ASN A 632 18.25 -15.21 -14.26
CA ASN A 632 18.21 -14.77 -12.88
C ASN A 632 17.04 -15.39 -12.11
N THR A 633 15.83 -15.40 -12.67
CA THR A 633 14.67 -16.01 -12.03
C THR A 633 14.91 -17.51 -11.78
N PHE A 634 15.53 -18.22 -12.72
CA PHE A 634 15.89 -19.63 -12.53
C PHE A 634 16.92 -19.82 -11.42
N LEU A 635 18.02 -19.05 -11.45
CA LEU A 635 19.09 -19.13 -10.46
C LEU A 635 18.59 -18.79 -9.05
N GLN A 636 17.80 -17.72 -8.91
CA GLN A 636 17.19 -17.33 -7.64
C GLN A 636 16.21 -18.38 -7.13
N THR A 637 15.49 -19.07 -8.03
CA THR A 637 14.51 -20.11 -7.66
C THR A 637 15.17 -21.41 -7.21
N PHE A 638 16.18 -21.90 -7.93
CA PHE A 638 16.68 -23.26 -7.74
C PHE A 638 18.14 -23.37 -7.35
N VAL A 639 18.93 -22.31 -7.50
CA VAL A 639 20.39 -22.39 -7.33
C VAL A 639 20.82 -21.62 -6.11
N PHE A 640 20.72 -20.29 -6.16
CA PHE A 640 21.23 -19.40 -5.13
C PHE A 640 20.64 -19.68 -3.74
N GLY A 641 21.44 -19.41 -2.71
CA GLY A 641 21.10 -19.52 -1.30
C GLY A 641 21.10 -20.96 -0.80
N PHE A 642 21.91 -21.87 -1.35
CA PHE A 642 21.82 -23.32 -1.08
C PHE A 642 20.50 -23.96 -1.53
N ARG A 643 19.71 -23.30 -2.39
CA ARG A 643 18.52 -23.93 -2.99
C ARG A 643 18.92 -25.10 -3.90
N TRP A 644 20.10 -25.05 -4.51
CA TRP A 644 20.65 -26.18 -5.29
C TRP A 644 20.79 -27.45 -4.43
N LEU A 645 21.19 -27.29 -3.16
CA LEU A 645 21.33 -28.39 -2.21
C LEU A 645 19.94 -28.94 -1.85
N LEU A 646 18.98 -28.08 -1.52
CA LEU A 646 17.61 -28.51 -1.22
C LEU A 646 16.98 -29.29 -2.38
N VAL A 647 17.15 -28.80 -3.62
CA VAL A 647 16.71 -29.50 -4.83
C VAL A 647 17.35 -30.88 -4.95
N LEU A 648 18.67 -30.99 -4.78
CA LEU A 648 19.38 -32.25 -4.85
C LEU A 648 18.90 -33.25 -3.79
N LEU A 649 18.73 -32.80 -2.54
CA LEU A 649 18.23 -33.65 -1.45
C LEU A 649 16.80 -34.13 -1.71
N ILE A 650 15.93 -33.27 -2.23
CA ILE A 650 14.56 -33.64 -2.61
C ILE A 650 14.57 -34.68 -3.73
N ILE A 651 15.41 -34.52 -4.76
CA ILE A 651 15.54 -35.52 -5.85
C ILE A 651 15.97 -36.87 -5.29
N VAL A 652 16.98 -36.90 -4.41
CA VAL A 652 17.41 -38.12 -3.71
C VAL A 652 16.26 -38.74 -2.93
N GLY A 653 15.50 -37.91 -2.19
CA GLY A 653 14.30 -38.32 -1.46
C GLY A 653 13.28 -39.01 -2.36
N ILE A 654 12.88 -38.36 -3.47
CA ILE A 654 11.89 -38.88 -4.43
C ILE A 654 12.33 -40.23 -5.02
N VAL A 655 13.59 -40.33 -5.47
CA VAL A 655 14.14 -41.56 -6.05
C VAL A 655 14.13 -42.71 -5.02
N TRP A 656 14.43 -42.40 -3.76
CA TRP A 656 14.44 -43.40 -2.70
C TRP A 656 13.04 -43.81 -2.25
N THR A 657 12.12 -42.85 -2.11
CA THR A 657 10.73 -43.14 -1.74
C THR A 657 10.02 -43.96 -2.80
N ASN A 658 10.31 -43.77 -4.09
CA ASN A 658 9.73 -44.63 -5.15
C ASN A 658 10.17 -46.10 -5.05
N LYS A 659 11.31 -46.39 -4.41
CA LYS A 659 11.77 -47.77 -4.17
C LYS A 659 11.06 -48.45 -2.99
N ARG A 660 10.51 -47.67 -2.04
CA ARG A 660 9.69 -48.19 -0.95
C ARG A 660 8.22 -48.02 -1.35
N LYS A 661 7.42 -49.09 -1.38
CA LYS A 661 5.96 -48.94 -1.48
C LYS A 661 5.46 -48.23 -0.23
N SER A 662 5.51 -46.89 -0.23
CA SER A 662 5.01 -46.06 0.85
C SER A 662 3.50 -45.92 0.67
N ASP A 663 2.74 -46.16 1.73
CA ASP A 663 1.32 -45.78 1.80
C ASP A 663 1.23 -44.26 1.70
N SER A 664 1.14 -43.74 0.47
CA SER A 664 1.00 -42.30 0.26
C SER A 664 -0.38 -41.86 0.75
N SER A 665 -0.42 -40.87 1.65
CA SER A 665 -1.69 -40.30 2.09
C SER A 665 -2.36 -39.57 0.92
N ASN A 666 -3.70 -39.58 0.86
CA ASN A 666 -4.45 -38.76 -0.11
C ASN A 666 -4.07 -37.26 -0.07
N ASN A 667 -3.38 -36.79 0.99
CA ASN A 667 -2.93 -35.41 1.11
C ASN A 667 -1.71 -35.10 0.21
N MET A 668 -1.01 -36.08 -0.34
CA MET A 668 0.10 -35.85 -1.30
C MET A 668 -0.37 -35.18 -2.60
N ILE A 669 -1.66 -35.33 -2.95
CA ILE A 669 -2.30 -34.60 -4.06
C ILE A 669 -2.04 -33.09 -3.93
N ILE A 670 -2.11 -32.56 -2.72
CA ILE A 670 -1.94 -31.13 -2.44
C ILE A 670 -0.49 -30.70 -2.65
N VAL A 671 0.47 -31.54 -2.30
CA VAL A 671 1.90 -31.29 -2.52
C VAL A 671 2.22 -31.26 -4.03
N TYR A 672 1.69 -32.21 -4.79
CA TYR A 672 1.85 -32.22 -6.25
C TYR A 672 1.17 -31.01 -6.92
N SER A 673 0.01 -30.61 -6.41
CA SER A 673 -0.72 -29.43 -6.89
C SER A 673 0.05 -28.13 -6.60
N LEU A 674 0.64 -28.03 -5.41
CA LEU A 674 1.52 -26.93 -5.03
C LEU A 674 2.74 -26.84 -5.95
N TYR A 675 3.38 -27.98 -6.22
CA TYR A 675 4.55 -28.01 -7.11
C TYR A 675 4.20 -27.55 -8.53
N LEU A 676 3.14 -28.12 -9.13
CA LEU A 676 2.72 -27.76 -10.49
C LEU A 676 2.29 -26.29 -10.58
N SER A 677 1.52 -25.79 -9.61
CA SER A 677 1.10 -24.39 -9.59
C SER A 677 2.26 -23.42 -9.44
N SER A 678 3.25 -23.75 -8.60
CA SER A 678 4.43 -22.91 -8.42
C SER A 678 5.32 -22.89 -9.66
N LEU A 679 5.41 -24.00 -10.40
CA LEU A 679 6.07 -24.04 -11.72
C LEU A 679 5.36 -23.14 -12.74
N LEU A 680 4.02 -23.09 -12.72
CA LEU A 680 3.27 -22.17 -13.57
C LEU A 680 3.48 -20.69 -13.17
N VAL A 681 3.58 -20.40 -11.87
CA VAL A 681 3.98 -19.06 -11.40
C VAL A 681 5.40 -18.73 -11.82
N LEU A 682 6.34 -19.68 -11.76
CA LEU A 682 7.71 -19.48 -12.24
C LEU A 682 7.74 -19.17 -13.74
N LEU A 683 6.99 -19.93 -14.54
CA LEU A 683 6.84 -19.66 -15.97
C LEU A 683 6.27 -18.25 -16.20
N LEU A 684 5.26 -17.84 -15.42
CA LEU A 684 4.73 -16.49 -15.47
C LEU A 684 5.83 -15.46 -15.14
N LEU A 685 6.61 -15.64 -14.08
CA LEU A 685 7.71 -14.73 -13.71
C LEU A 685 8.84 -14.68 -14.76
N MET A 686 9.04 -15.75 -15.53
CA MET A 686 9.99 -15.78 -16.65
C MET A 686 9.48 -15.03 -17.89
N LEU A 687 8.16 -14.95 -18.07
CA LEU A 687 7.51 -14.32 -19.22
C LEU A 687 7.01 -12.88 -18.94
N TYR A 688 6.81 -12.55 -17.67
CA TYR A 688 6.22 -11.31 -17.22
C TYR A 688 7.27 -10.21 -17.09
N ASN A 689 7.10 -9.10 -17.80
CA ASN A 689 7.98 -7.94 -17.66
C ASN A 689 7.63 -7.23 -16.35
N SER A 690 8.38 -7.50 -15.28
CA SER A 690 8.30 -6.71 -14.05
C SER A 690 9.47 -5.75 -14.01
N ASP A 691 9.21 -4.51 -13.60
CA ASP A 691 10.22 -3.45 -13.44
C ASP A 691 11.37 -3.85 -12.48
N ALA A 692 11.22 -4.97 -11.75
CA ALA A 692 12.27 -5.50 -10.87
C ALA A 692 12.13 -7.01 -10.59
N ASN A 693 12.82 -7.90 -11.33
CA ASN A 693 12.87 -9.34 -10.94
C ASN A 693 13.85 -9.52 -9.77
N CYS A 694 13.28 -9.43 -8.58
CA CYS A 694 13.97 -9.56 -7.31
C CYS A 694 13.85 -10.99 -6.74
N PRO A 695 14.81 -11.42 -5.91
CA PRO A 695 14.82 -12.75 -5.30
C PRO A 695 13.54 -13.11 -4.56
N ARG A 696 12.96 -12.10 -3.89
CA ARG A 696 11.72 -12.16 -3.11
C ARG A 696 10.51 -12.73 -3.88
N TYR A 697 10.47 -12.61 -5.22
CA TYR A 697 9.36 -13.15 -6.02
C TYR A 697 9.31 -14.68 -6.04
N THR A 698 10.40 -15.33 -5.66
CA THR A 698 10.53 -16.79 -5.63
C THR A 698 10.29 -17.38 -4.23
N THR A 699 9.82 -16.57 -3.27
CA THR A 699 9.59 -16.99 -1.87
C THR A 699 8.61 -18.15 -1.72
N LEU A 700 7.63 -18.30 -2.63
CA LEU A 700 6.70 -19.44 -2.65
C LEU A 700 7.42 -20.80 -2.74
N PHE A 701 8.61 -20.85 -3.37
CA PHE A 701 9.40 -22.08 -3.45
C PHE A 701 9.94 -22.54 -2.10
N SER A 702 10.11 -21.64 -1.13
CA SER A 702 10.46 -22.01 0.25
C SER A 702 9.42 -22.94 0.87
N LEU A 703 8.14 -22.73 0.56
CA LEU A 703 7.06 -23.63 1.01
C LEU A 703 7.14 -25.00 0.34
N ILE A 704 7.48 -25.05 -0.94
CA ILE A 704 7.69 -26.30 -1.68
C ILE A 704 8.83 -27.09 -1.06
N PHE A 705 9.97 -26.44 -0.81
CA PHE A 705 11.13 -27.09 -0.22
C PHE A 705 10.80 -27.64 1.17
N ALA A 706 10.12 -26.85 2.02
CA ALA A 706 9.68 -27.29 3.34
C ALA A 706 8.72 -28.50 3.28
N LEU A 707 7.83 -28.56 2.28
CA LEU A 707 6.90 -29.67 2.14
C LEU A 707 7.48 -30.89 1.43
N LEU A 708 8.55 -30.76 0.65
CA LEU A 708 9.19 -31.90 -0.04
C LEU A 708 10.41 -32.47 0.69
N ILE A 709 11.09 -31.69 1.53
CA ILE A 709 12.24 -32.19 2.31
C ILE A 709 11.91 -33.41 3.21
N PRO A 710 10.67 -33.61 3.72
CA PRO A 710 10.34 -34.83 4.45
C PRO A 710 10.59 -36.12 3.65
N LEU A 711 10.46 -36.10 2.32
CA LEU A 711 10.76 -37.26 1.47
C LEU A 711 12.24 -37.68 1.57
N PHE A 712 13.14 -36.70 1.67
CA PHE A 712 14.56 -36.96 1.92
C PHE A 712 14.78 -37.49 3.33
N ILE A 713 14.16 -36.88 4.35
CA ILE A 713 14.28 -37.32 5.75
C ILE A 713 13.80 -38.77 5.91
N GLU A 714 12.72 -39.16 5.21
CA GLU A 714 12.19 -40.53 5.23
C GLU A 714 13.10 -41.56 4.56
N SER A 715 14.09 -41.14 3.76
CA SER A 715 15.09 -42.04 3.19
C SER A 715 15.95 -42.74 4.24
N PHE A 716 16.18 -42.08 5.38
CA PHE A 716 16.93 -42.65 6.50
C PHE A 716 16.06 -43.58 7.36
N THR A 717 16.63 -44.70 7.80
CA THR A 717 15.98 -45.61 8.76
C THR A 717 16.16 -45.15 10.20
N SER A 718 17.34 -44.62 10.55
CA SER A 718 17.68 -44.19 11.91
C SER A 718 17.08 -42.83 12.25
N ARG A 719 16.32 -42.77 13.34
CA ARG A 719 15.77 -41.50 13.87
C ARG A 719 16.86 -40.49 14.22
N LYS A 720 18.04 -40.94 14.67
CA LYS A 720 19.17 -40.05 14.96
C LYS A 720 19.67 -39.37 13.69
N LEU A 721 19.82 -40.11 12.59
CA LEU A 721 20.23 -39.55 11.30
C LEU A 721 19.18 -38.60 10.73
N LYS A 722 17.88 -38.93 10.84
CA LYS A 722 16.79 -38.03 10.45
C LYS A 722 16.85 -36.67 11.16
N ASN A 723 17.12 -36.69 12.46
CA ASN A 723 17.20 -35.47 13.25
C ASN A 723 18.49 -34.70 12.95
N LEU A 724 19.62 -35.41 12.84
CA LEU A 724 20.91 -34.79 12.55
C LEU A 724 20.90 -34.11 11.17
N SER A 725 20.33 -34.75 10.14
CA SER A 725 20.29 -34.18 8.80
C SER A 725 19.50 -32.87 8.74
N ILE A 726 18.32 -32.80 9.35
CA ILE A 726 17.53 -31.56 9.36
C ILE A 726 18.18 -30.47 10.21
N ILE A 727 18.77 -30.82 11.37
CA ILE A 727 19.50 -29.86 12.22
C ILE A 727 20.69 -29.27 11.47
N CYS A 728 21.46 -30.09 10.74
CA CYS A 728 22.59 -29.58 9.93
C CYS A 728 22.11 -28.63 8.83
N LEU A 729 20.98 -28.93 8.18
CA LEU A 729 20.39 -28.03 7.18
C LEU A 729 19.94 -26.71 7.80
N ASP A 730 19.29 -26.74 8.96
CA ASP A 730 18.86 -25.54 9.66
C ASP A 730 20.05 -24.67 10.08
N ILE A 731 21.10 -25.27 10.63
CA ILE A 731 22.34 -24.55 10.98
C ILE A 731 22.94 -23.86 9.76
N LEU A 732 22.97 -24.56 8.61
CA LEU A 732 23.48 -24.00 7.35
C LEU A 732 22.63 -22.80 6.89
N MET A 733 21.29 -22.92 6.90
CA MET A 733 20.39 -21.82 6.52
C MET A 733 20.48 -20.62 7.48
N ILE A 734 20.60 -20.89 8.79
CA ILE A 734 20.81 -19.85 9.80
C ILE A 734 22.14 -19.13 9.52
N PHE A 735 23.22 -19.86 9.24
CA PHE A 735 24.51 -19.24 8.93
C PHE A 735 24.42 -18.39 7.65
N GLN A 736 23.77 -18.89 6.60
CA GLN A 736 23.49 -18.16 5.35
C GLN A 736 22.70 -16.85 5.57
N THR A 737 21.90 -16.78 6.63
CA THR A 737 21.10 -15.60 6.97
C THR A 737 21.96 -14.44 7.48
N PHE A 738 23.08 -14.72 8.16
CA PHE A 738 23.99 -13.70 8.68
C PHE A 738 25.21 -13.48 7.78
N TRP A 739 25.62 -14.51 7.03
CA TRP A 739 26.76 -14.47 6.11
C TRP A 739 26.44 -15.18 4.80
N THR A 740 26.66 -14.51 3.68
CA THR A 740 26.59 -15.16 2.36
C THR A 740 27.72 -16.18 2.24
N THR A 741 27.37 -17.46 2.35
CA THR A 741 28.32 -18.60 2.32
C THR A 741 28.04 -19.60 1.21
N ASP A 742 26.87 -19.51 0.56
CA ASP A 742 26.57 -20.35 -0.59
C ASP A 742 27.62 -20.16 -1.71
N PRO A 743 28.36 -21.22 -2.07
CA PRO A 743 29.36 -21.16 -3.13
C PRO A 743 28.78 -20.70 -4.47
N SER A 744 27.50 -20.99 -4.73
CA SER A 744 26.88 -20.61 -5.99
C SER A 744 26.69 -19.09 -6.12
N ILE A 745 26.42 -18.40 -5.01
CA ILE A 745 26.37 -16.93 -4.99
C ILE A 745 27.80 -16.39 -5.12
N ILE A 746 28.74 -16.85 -4.28
CA ILE A 746 30.12 -16.34 -4.24
C ILE A 746 30.81 -16.47 -5.61
N LEU A 747 30.59 -17.58 -6.33
CA LEU A 747 31.24 -17.83 -7.61
C LEU A 747 30.59 -17.10 -8.78
N TYR A 748 29.26 -16.96 -8.77
CA TYR A 748 28.50 -16.52 -9.95
C TYR A 748 27.86 -15.14 -9.82
N ALA A 749 27.86 -14.50 -8.65
CA ALA A 749 27.32 -13.15 -8.46
C ALA A 749 28.38 -12.05 -8.52
N ASP A 750 27.93 -10.84 -8.88
CA ASP A 750 28.71 -9.61 -8.67
C ASP A 750 28.68 -9.21 -7.19
N SER A 751 29.73 -8.54 -6.71
CA SER A 751 29.83 -8.09 -5.32
C SER A 751 30.24 -6.63 -5.20
N ILE A 752 29.98 -6.07 -4.02
CA ILE A 752 30.44 -4.76 -3.60
C ILE A 752 31.38 -4.93 -2.42
N ASN A 753 32.58 -4.37 -2.54
CA ASN A 753 33.49 -4.22 -1.42
C ASN A 753 33.01 -3.08 -0.51
N THR A 754 32.75 -3.39 0.76
CA THR A 754 32.27 -2.43 1.76
C THR A 754 33.39 -1.93 2.69
N GLY A 755 34.65 -2.22 2.37
CA GLY A 755 35.82 -1.98 3.21
C GLY A 755 36.10 -3.14 4.18
N GLN A 756 35.07 -3.78 4.71
CA GLN A 756 35.19 -4.88 5.68
C GLN A 756 34.98 -6.26 5.05
N LYS A 757 34.09 -6.34 4.05
CA LYS A 757 33.78 -7.57 3.32
C LYS A 757 33.12 -7.29 1.98
N GLU A 758 33.04 -8.33 1.17
CA GLU A 758 32.20 -8.35 -0.03
C GLU A 758 30.75 -8.66 0.34
N ILE A 759 29.80 -7.87 -0.18
CA ILE A 759 28.37 -8.18 -0.16
C ILE A 759 27.94 -8.49 -1.59
N TYR A 760 27.22 -9.59 -1.78
CA TYR A 760 26.89 -10.11 -3.10
C TYR A 760 25.51 -9.69 -3.56
N LYS A 761 25.41 -9.29 -4.82
CA LYS A 761 24.16 -9.06 -5.54
C LYS A 761 23.53 -10.39 -5.89
N LEU A 762 22.24 -10.60 -5.63
CA LEU A 762 21.61 -11.88 -5.99
C LEU A 762 21.20 -11.96 -7.47
N ALA A 763 22.17 -11.77 -8.35
CA ALA A 763 22.06 -11.90 -9.80
C ALA A 763 23.40 -12.40 -10.35
N TYR A 764 23.40 -13.06 -11.51
CA TYR A 764 24.65 -13.58 -12.08
C TYR A 764 25.55 -12.46 -12.65
N LYS A 765 26.86 -12.74 -12.71
CA LYS A 765 27.92 -11.88 -13.25
C LYS A 765 27.55 -11.40 -14.64
N SER A 766 27.48 -10.08 -14.84
CA SER A 766 27.06 -9.43 -16.10
C SER A 766 25.55 -9.31 -16.32
N ASP A 767 24.71 -9.42 -15.29
CA ASP A 767 23.31 -8.98 -15.38
C ASP A 767 23.27 -7.49 -15.73
N LYS A 768 22.82 -7.13 -16.94
CA LYS A 768 22.75 -5.74 -17.46
C LYS A 768 21.33 -5.17 -17.53
N ARG A 769 20.35 -5.79 -16.85
CA ARG A 769 18.96 -5.28 -16.87
C ARG A 769 18.91 -3.81 -16.41
N GLU A 770 18.34 -2.96 -17.24
CA GLU A 770 18.09 -1.55 -16.94
C GLU A 770 17.11 -1.43 -15.75
N GLY A 771 17.30 -0.42 -14.90
CA GLY A 771 16.49 -0.21 -13.68
C GLY A 771 16.90 -1.06 -12.46
N MET A 772 17.49 -2.24 -12.67
CA MET A 772 17.99 -3.12 -11.59
C MET A 772 19.47 -2.94 -11.28
N ASN A 773 20.23 -2.46 -12.26
CA ASN A 773 21.60 -1.97 -12.08
C ASN A 773 21.55 -0.46 -12.01
N ILE A 774 21.14 0.07 -10.86
CA ILE A 774 21.22 1.50 -10.64
C ILE A 774 22.71 1.84 -10.59
N VAL A 775 23.16 2.69 -11.52
CA VAL A 775 24.58 3.03 -11.69
C VAL A 775 24.87 4.36 -10.99
N SER A 776 26.09 4.51 -10.47
CA SER A 776 26.54 5.74 -9.80
C SER A 776 26.89 6.83 -10.82
N GLY A 777 26.51 8.07 -10.55
CA GLY A 777 27.00 9.25 -11.26
C GLY A 777 27.03 9.20 -12.79
N VAL A 778 27.88 10.05 -13.38
CA VAL A 778 27.92 10.30 -14.83
C VAL A 778 28.45 9.08 -15.61
N ASP A 779 29.38 8.32 -15.01
CA ASP A 779 30.11 7.25 -15.69
C ASP A 779 29.93 5.85 -15.07
N GLY A 780 29.11 5.71 -14.03
CA GLY A 780 28.85 4.39 -13.43
C GLY A 780 29.98 3.79 -12.60
N LYS A 781 30.95 4.62 -12.18
CA LYS A 781 32.26 4.20 -11.64
C LYS A 781 32.17 3.29 -10.41
N TYR A 782 31.20 3.53 -9.53
CA TYR A 782 31.03 2.80 -8.27
C TYR A 782 29.70 2.03 -8.22
N PRO A 783 29.69 0.79 -7.72
CA PRO A 783 28.46 0.04 -7.58
C PRO A 783 27.60 0.57 -6.41
N ILE A 784 26.29 0.46 -6.52
CA ILE A 784 25.30 0.90 -5.53
C ILE A 784 24.58 -0.30 -4.92
N LEU A 785 24.29 -0.24 -3.61
CA LEU A 785 23.42 -1.21 -2.95
C LEU A 785 21.95 -0.90 -3.29
N GLY A 786 21.21 -1.92 -3.69
CA GLY A 786 19.79 -1.81 -4.06
C GLY A 786 18.99 -3.06 -3.73
N ASP A 787 17.78 -3.19 -4.30
CA ASP A 787 16.83 -4.28 -4.05
C ASP A 787 17.40 -5.70 -4.14
N LEU A 788 18.41 -5.92 -5.00
CA LEU A 788 19.02 -7.24 -5.22
C LEU A 788 19.97 -7.71 -4.11
N TYR A 789 20.29 -6.83 -3.15
CA TYR A 789 21.09 -7.15 -1.98
C TYR A 789 20.21 -7.44 -0.74
N ALA A 790 18.91 -7.11 -0.81
CA ALA A 790 17.97 -7.26 0.28
C ALA A 790 17.44 -8.70 0.41
N TYR A 791 18.29 -9.63 0.87
CA TYR A 791 17.92 -11.05 0.97
C TYR A 791 18.49 -11.79 2.19
N ASN A 792 19.35 -11.17 2.98
CA ASN A 792 19.86 -11.72 4.24
C ASN A 792 20.04 -10.55 5.23
N LEU A 793 20.68 -10.73 6.38
CA LEU A 793 20.86 -9.63 7.34
C LEU A 793 22.07 -8.73 7.03
N GLU A 794 22.90 -9.06 6.04
CA GLU A 794 24.08 -8.25 5.68
C GLU A 794 23.67 -6.85 5.25
N TYR A 795 22.59 -6.71 4.47
CA TYR A 795 22.09 -5.40 4.07
C TYR A 795 21.51 -4.61 5.26
N SER A 796 20.83 -5.29 6.20
CA SER A 796 20.21 -4.66 7.38
C SER A 796 21.27 -4.06 8.30
N PHE A 797 22.36 -4.79 8.52
CA PHE A 797 23.45 -4.29 9.34
C PHE A 797 24.32 -3.26 8.62
N TYR A 798 24.42 -3.31 7.28
CA TYR A 798 25.02 -2.19 6.54
C TYR A 798 24.17 -0.92 6.63
N ASP A 799 22.83 -1.03 6.62
CA ASP A 799 21.91 0.09 6.83
C ASP A 799 22.13 0.81 8.17
N ASP A 800 22.38 0.05 9.26
CA ASP A 800 22.67 0.60 10.59
C ASP A 800 23.93 1.49 10.64
N LEU A 801 24.90 1.31 9.73
CA LEU A 801 26.07 2.21 9.64
C LEU A 801 25.64 3.65 9.41
N LEU A 802 24.59 3.88 8.61
CA LEU A 802 24.10 5.21 8.30
C LEU A 802 23.42 5.85 9.51
N ASP A 803 22.70 5.07 10.32
CA ASP A 803 22.18 5.57 11.61
C ASP A 803 23.30 5.89 12.59
N CYS A 804 24.35 5.09 12.62
CA CYS A 804 25.56 5.37 13.39
C CYS A 804 26.29 6.65 12.92
N ALA A 805 26.36 6.90 11.62
CA ALA A 805 26.92 8.14 11.08
C ALA A 805 26.07 9.36 11.47
N PHE A 806 24.75 9.30 11.29
CA PHE A 806 23.88 10.42 11.66
C PHE A 806 23.90 10.72 13.17
N LYS A 807 24.09 9.71 14.03
CA LYS A 807 24.30 9.91 15.47
C LYS A 807 25.53 10.74 15.82
N LYS A 808 26.55 10.78 14.95
CA LYS A 808 27.77 11.59 15.14
C LYS A 808 27.61 13.03 14.67
N MET A 809 26.59 13.32 13.88
CA MET A 809 26.33 14.64 13.32
C MET A 809 25.49 15.47 14.28
N ASP A 810 25.83 16.76 14.40
CA ASP A 810 25.03 17.76 15.09
C ASP A 810 24.22 18.57 14.06
N PHE A 811 22.97 18.19 13.86
CA PHE A 811 22.10 18.82 12.87
C PHE A 811 21.59 20.21 13.29
N SER A 812 21.97 20.71 14.48
CA SER A 812 21.80 22.13 14.82
C SER A 812 22.76 23.04 14.04
N LYS A 813 23.94 22.52 13.62
CA LYS A 813 24.93 23.26 12.83
C LYS A 813 24.53 23.45 11.38
N THR A 814 24.08 22.37 10.74
CA THR A 814 23.67 22.34 9.32
C THR A 814 22.82 21.09 9.06
N LYS A 815 21.92 21.18 8.09
CA LYS A 815 21.11 20.05 7.61
C LYS A 815 21.56 19.53 6.25
N ASN A 816 22.62 20.12 5.67
CA ASN A 816 23.18 19.71 4.40
C ASN A 816 24.10 18.51 4.61
N VAL A 817 23.79 17.41 3.91
CA VAL A 817 24.57 16.18 3.94
C VAL A 817 24.90 15.79 2.50
N PHE A 818 26.19 15.68 2.19
CA PHE A 818 26.66 15.21 0.90
C PHE A 818 27.17 13.76 1.01
N ILE A 819 26.97 12.99 -0.05
CA ILE A 819 27.50 11.63 -0.20
C ILE A 819 28.42 11.61 -1.39
N LEU A 820 29.65 11.12 -1.22
CA LEU A 820 30.61 11.03 -2.32
C LEU A 820 30.26 9.89 -3.27
N ASP A 821 30.06 10.24 -4.55
CA ASP A 821 29.90 9.38 -5.73
C ASP A 821 28.77 8.33 -5.70
N ILE A 822 28.14 8.11 -4.55
CA ILE A 822 27.02 7.21 -4.37
C ILE A 822 25.73 8.01 -4.37
N ILE A 823 24.80 7.60 -5.24
CA ILE A 823 23.50 8.27 -5.32
C ILE A 823 22.78 8.21 -3.97
N ASP A 824 22.06 9.28 -3.66
CA ASP A 824 21.26 9.46 -2.45
C ASP A 824 20.16 8.39 -2.27
N TYR A 825 19.78 7.69 -3.34
CA TYR A 825 18.93 6.50 -3.29
C TYR A 825 19.41 5.42 -2.31
N GLU A 826 20.72 5.23 -2.12
CA GLU A 826 21.24 4.25 -1.16
C GLU A 826 20.89 4.62 0.30
N ILE A 827 20.81 5.92 0.59
CA ILE A 827 20.53 6.44 1.94
C ILE A 827 19.03 6.62 2.20
N ASN A 828 18.22 6.78 1.13
CA ASN A 828 16.75 6.83 1.17
C ASN A 828 16.11 7.89 2.09
N ILE A 829 16.89 8.86 2.59
CA ILE A 829 16.35 9.99 3.35
C ILE A 829 15.72 11.05 2.44
N SER A 830 16.23 11.23 1.21
CA SER A 830 15.71 12.19 0.23
C SER A 830 14.36 11.79 -0.39
N GLY A 831 13.94 10.52 -0.24
CA GLY A 831 12.77 9.96 -0.92
C GLY A 831 13.03 9.68 -2.41
N ARG A 832 12.30 8.74 -3.02
CA ARG A 832 12.43 8.45 -4.46
C ARG A 832 11.57 9.42 -5.27
N ASN A 833 12.19 10.07 -6.25
CA ASN A 833 11.49 10.90 -7.23
C ASN A 833 10.95 10.01 -8.36
N TYR A 834 9.66 9.65 -8.30
CA TYR A 834 9.00 8.89 -9.36
C TYR A 834 8.14 9.83 -10.19
N GLY A 835 8.58 10.12 -11.41
CA GLY A 835 7.81 10.96 -12.33
C GLY A 835 7.68 12.43 -11.91
N GLY A 836 8.60 12.96 -11.10
CA GLY A 836 8.58 14.36 -10.65
C GLY A 836 8.02 14.56 -9.23
N ALA A 837 7.33 13.57 -8.65
CA ALA A 837 6.77 13.64 -7.31
C ALA A 837 7.71 13.05 -6.23
N ASN A 838 7.90 13.78 -5.13
CA ASN A 838 8.60 13.31 -3.93
C ASN A 838 7.66 12.49 -3.03
N CYS A 839 7.38 11.24 -3.39
CA CYS A 839 6.23 10.50 -2.87
C CYS A 839 6.30 10.13 -1.38
N TYR A 840 7.45 9.63 -0.89
CA TYR A 840 7.59 9.16 0.50
C TYR A 840 8.99 9.49 1.05
N LYS A 841 9.01 10.17 2.20
CA LYS A 841 10.21 10.74 2.81
C LYS A 841 10.50 10.11 4.16
N ILE A 842 11.78 9.91 4.45
CA ILE A 842 12.27 9.48 5.75
C ILE A 842 12.94 10.68 6.41
N TYR A 843 12.66 10.91 7.69
CA TYR A 843 13.15 12.03 8.49
C TYR A 843 14.11 11.53 9.57
N TRP A 844 15.02 12.38 10.01
CA TRP A 844 15.92 12.10 11.13
C TRP A 844 15.41 12.75 12.41
N ASP A 845 14.90 11.94 13.35
CA ASP A 845 14.50 12.39 14.68
C ASP A 845 15.74 12.63 15.54
N ASP A 846 16.13 13.90 15.66
CA ASP A 846 17.33 14.28 16.41
C ASP A 846 17.22 14.00 17.92
N LYS A 847 16.00 14.02 18.47
CA LYS A 847 15.76 13.76 19.90
C LYS A 847 15.96 12.29 20.23
N ASN A 848 15.40 11.40 19.42
CA ASN A 848 15.51 9.95 19.62
C ASN A 848 16.68 9.31 18.84
N LYS A 849 17.44 10.12 18.10
CA LYS A 849 18.60 9.74 17.29
C LYS A 849 18.31 8.53 16.39
N LYS A 850 17.23 8.61 15.61
CA LYS A 850 16.77 7.54 14.71
C LYS A 850 15.99 8.09 13.51
N ARG A 851 15.88 7.29 12.44
CA ARG A 851 15.03 7.59 11.29
C ARG A 851 13.55 7.31 11.58
N ILE A 852 12.65 8.15 11.04
CA ILE A 852 11.18 8.04 11.16
C ILE A 852 10.48 8.39 9.84
N PHE A 853 9.22 7.96 9.65
CA PHE A 853 8.42 8.26 8.45
C PHE A 853 7.44 9.44 8.64
N ASN A 854 7.42 10.04 9.82
CA ASN A 854 6.51 11.13 10.17
C ASN A 854 7.29 12.45 10.29
N SER A 855 6.77 13.53 9.71
CA SER A 855 7.39 14.86 9.70
C SER A 855 6.93 15.78 10.83
N LYS A 856 5.94 15.39 11.65
CA LYS A 856 5.22 16.31 12.55
C LYS A 856 6.11 17.21 13.42
N ASP A 857 7.27 16.72 13.83
CA ASP A 857 8.16 17.43 14.76
C ASP A 857 9.59 17.60 14.20
N THR A 858 9.79 17.35 12.90
CA THR A 858 11.13 17.14 12.36
C THR A 858 11.27 17.67 10.94
N GLU A 859 12.26 18.54 10.73
CA GLU A 859 12.64 18.96 9.39
C GLU A 859 13.46 17.88 8.66
N MET A 860 13.34 17.87 7.34
CA MET A 860 14.04 16.93 6.47
C MET A 860 15.53 17.30 6.34
N LEU A 861 16.41 16.30 6.39
CA LEU A 861 17.81 16.50 6.02
C LEU A 861 17.93 16.72 4.50
N LYS A 862 18.79 17.66 4.09
CA LYS A 862 19.09 17.93 2.70
C LYS A 862 20.23 17.02 2.26
N VAL A 863 19.88 15.78 1.92
CA VAL A 863 20.84 14.79 1.44
C VAL A 863 21.01 14.92 -0.07
N LYS A 864 22.25 15.10 -0.55
CA LYS A 864 22.59 15.24 -1.97
C LYS A 864 23.79 14.35 -2.32
N THR A 865 23.87 13.95 -3.58
CA THR A 865 25.06 13.28 -4.11
C THR A 865 26.06 14.32 -4.59
N LEU A 866 27.32 14.15 -4.20
CA LEU A 866 28.45 14.94 -4.68
C LEU A 866 29.35 14.04 -5.52
N TYR A 867 29.51 14.38 -6.80
CA TYR A 867 30.35 13.61 -7.72
C TYR A 867 31.79 14.15 -7.72
N SER A 868 32.77 13.26 -7.55
CA SER A 868 34.20 13.57 -7.53
C SER A 868 34.60 14.38 -8.75
N ASP A 869 34.15 13.96 -9.94
CA ASP A 869 34.55 14.54 -11.20
C ASP A 869 34.10 16.00 -11.35
N PHE A 870 32.96 16.35 -10.74
CA PHE A 870 32.46 17.72 -10.74
C PHE A 870 33.25 18.62 -9.79
N ILE A 871 33.60 18.13 -8.60
CA ILE A 871 34.40 18.90 -7.63
C ILE A 871 35.83 19.11 -8.14
N LEU A 872 36.45 18.05 -8.67
CA LEU A 872 37.82 18.10 -9.17
C LEU A 872 37.94 19.00 -10.42
N SER A 873 36.93 19.04 -11.29
CA SER A 873 36.97 19.84 -12.52
C SER A 873 36.46 21.28 -12.39
N ARG A 874 35.48 21.55 -11.52
CA ARG A 874 34.73 22.81 -11.50
C ARG A 874 34.64 23.49 -10.13
N GLY A 875 35.22 22.91 -9.08
CA GLY A 875 35.35 23.55 -7.76
C GLY A 875 34.03 23.74 -7.00
N ASP A 876 33.87 24.90 -6.35
CA ASP A 876 32.85 25.20 -5.34
C ASP A 876 31.41 25.35 -5.85
N LYS A 877 31.20 25.44 -7.17
CA LYS A 877 29.88 25.67 -7.79
C LYS A 877 28.80 24.64 -7.44
N TYR A 878 29.20 23.46 -6.93
CA TYR A 878 28.32 22.35 -6.56
C TYR A 878 28.15 22.17 -5.04
N LEU A 879 28.87 22.96 -4.23
CA LEU A 879 28.71 22.99 -2.78
C LEU A 879 27.58 23.98 -2.41
N ASP A 880 26.83 23.65 -1.36
CA ASP A 880 25.65 24.44 -0.95
C ASP A 880 26.03 25.85 -0.46
N ALA A 881 25.12 26.82 -0.59
CA ALA A 881 25.36 28.24 -0.23
C ALA A 881 25.54 28.48 1.29
N ASP A 882 25.14 27.52 2.11
CA ASP A 882 25.15 27.61 3.59
C ASP A 882 26.57 27.50 4.19
N ASN A 883 27.60 27.29 3.36
CA ASN A 883 29.03 27.18 3.71
C ASN A 883 29.38 26.11 4.78
N ARG A 884 28.40 25.33 5.24
CA ARG A 884 28.54 24.27 6.25
C ARG A 884 27.79 23.03 5.80
N PHE A 885 28.45 21.88 5.82
CA PHE A 885 27.83 20.60 5.46
C PHE A 885 28.55 19.41 6.10
N TYR A 886 27.81 18.32 6.25
CA TYR A 886 28.38 17.01 6.55
C TYR A 886 28.67 16.27 5.25
N PHE A 887 29.72 15.45 5.26
CA PHE A 887 30.15 14.68 4.10
C PHE A 887 30.37 13.21 4.49
N ILE A 888 29.59 12.32 3.87
CA ILE A 888 29.67 10.88 4.06
C ILE A 888 30.47 10.28 2.90
N VAL A 889 31.50 9.52 3.24
CA VAL A 889 32.38 8.86 2.27
C VAL A 889 32.32 7.35 2.50
N PRO A 890 31.57 6.61 1.66
CA PRO A 890 31.58 5.14 1.70
C PRO A 890 32.96 4.60 1.34
N ALA A 891 33.42 3.53 1.99
CA ALA A 891 34.76 2.97 1.78
C ALA A 891 35.13 2.74 0.29
N ARG A 892 34.17 2.28 -0.52
CA ARG A 892 34.37 2.03 -1.96
C ARG A 892 34.50 3.27 -2.83
N ALA A 893 34.02 4.41 -2.35
CA ALA A 893 34.05 5.70 -3.04
C ALA A 893 35.09 6.66 -2.42
N SER A 894 35.91 6.17 -1.47
CA SER A 894 36.86 7.01 -0.76
C SER A 894 37.89 7.62 -1.70
N ASN A 895 37.91 8.95 -1.77
CA ASN A 895 38.83 9.72 -2.60
C ASN A 895 39.40 10.90 -1.81
N ARG A 896 40.66 10.76 -1.36
CA ARG A 896 41.36 11.79 -0.58
C ARG A 896 41.54 13.10 -1.36
N GLU A 897 41.71 13.02 -2.68
CA GLU A 897 41.89 14.20 -3.54
C GLU A 897 40.67 15.13 -3.48
N VAL A 898 39.46 14.59 -3.31
CA VAL A 898 38.23 15.39 -3.20
C VAL A 898 38.21 16.17 -1.89
N ILE A 899 38.63 15.55 -0.77
CA ILE A 899 38.70 16.20 0.55
C ILE A 899 39.75 17.32 0.53
N ASP A 900 40.93 17.04 -0.04
CA ASP A 900 42.00 18.03 -0.18
C ASP A 900 41.53 19.18 -1.08
N LYS A 901 40.83 18.88 -2.18
CA LYS A 901 40.30 19.91 -3.08
C LYS A 901 39.26 20.81 -2.43
N ILE A 902 38.35 20.24 -1.62
CA ILE A 902 37.38 21.04 -0.85
C ILE A 902 38.09 21.95 0.15
N SER A 903 39.18 21.47 0.77
CA SER A 903 39.99 22.27 1.69
C SER A 903 40.71 23.43 0.98
N GLU A 904 41.24 23.21 -0.23
CA GLU A 904 41.80 24.27 -1.09
C GLU A 904 40.79 25.37 -1.44
N LEU A 905 39.49 25.06 -1.47
CA LEU A 905 38.41 26.02 -1.72
C LEU A 905 38.08 26.90 -0.48
N GLY A 906 38.85 26.75 0.60
CA GLY A 906 38.76 27.58 1.81
C GLY A 906 37.94 26.96 2.94
N TYR A 907 37.48 25.71 2.81
CA TYR A 907 36.77 25.02 3.89
C TYR A 907 37.75 24.39 4.89
N LYS A 908 37.49 24.54 6.18
CA LYS A 908 38.14 23.75 7.22
C LYS A 908 37.43 22.40 7.33
N VAL A 909 38.21 21.33 7.45
CA VAL A 909 37.71 19.97 7.61
C VAL A 909 37.90 19.49 9.05
N GLU A 910 36.84 18.93 9.62
CA GLU A 910 36.84 18.19 10.88
C GLU A 910 36.45 16.73 10.59
N GLU A 911 37.32 15.78 10.91
CA GLU A 911 37.00 14.36 10.82
C GLU A 911 36.19 13.94 12.06
N LEU A 912 34.90 13.66 11.88
CA LEU A 912 34.01 13.22 12.98
C LEU A 912 34.24 11.75 13.34
N GLY A 913 34.90 11.01 12.45
CA GLY A 913 35.41 9.68 12.66
C GLY A 913 34.92 8.65 11.65
N LYS A 914 35.60 7.52 11.67
CA LYS A 914 35.34 6.33 10.85
C LYS A 914 34.35 5.39 11.55
N ILE A 915 33.21 5.13 10.90
CA ILE A 915 32.14 4.26 11.40
C ILE A 915 32.34 2.87 10.79
N VAL A 916 32.56 1.85 11.64
CA VAL A 916 32.85 0.48 11.21
C VAL A 916 31.95 -0.50 11.94
N ASN A 917 31.43 -1.48 11.22
CA ASN A 917 30.88 -2.71 11.79
C ASN A 917 31.35 -3.93 10.97
N MET A 918 30.83 -5.13 11.27
CA MET A 918 31.24 -6.36 10.57
C MET A 918 30.91 -6.34 9.05
N TYR A 919 30.02 -5.45 8.61
CA TYR A 919 29.43 -5.45 7.27
C TYR A 919 29.85 -4.27 6.40
N GLY A 920 30.55 -3.29 6.95
CA GLY A 920 31.08 -2.19 6.15
C GLY A 920 31.68 -1.07 6.97
N GLU A 921 32.12 -0.06 6.24
CA GLU A 921 32.79 1.10 6.76
C GLU A 921 32.42 2.37 5.97
N ILE A 922 32.19 3.46 6.70
CA ILE A 922 31.96 4.80 6.15
C ILE A 922 32.72 5.84 6.97
N ASP A 923 33.32 6.82 6.30
CA ASP A 923 33.96 7.96 6.94
C ASP A 923 33.01 9.16 6.95
N VAL A 924 33.08 9.95 8.03
CA VAL A 924 32.23 11.12 8.21
C VAL A 924 33.09 12.35 8.50
N TYR A 925 32.86 13.40 7.70
CA TYR A 925 33.53 14.69 7.82
C TYR A 925 32.53 15.82 8.02
N TYR A 926 32.96 16.88 8.68
CA TYR A 926 32.28 18.16 8.75
C TYR A 926 33.13 19.23 8.08
N PHE A 927 32.51 20.03 7.21
CA PHE A 927 33.16 21.14 6.53
C PHE A 927 32.48 22.46 6.90
N GLU A 928 33.30 23.48 7.14
CA GLU A 928 32.88 24.85 7.42
C GLU A 928 33.84 25.84 6.74
N LYS A 929 33.31 26.76 5.95
CA LYS A 929 34.09 27.79 5.24
C LYS A 929 34.36 29.01 6.12
#